data_AF-F6YRV1-F1
#
_entry.id   AF-F6YRV1-F1
#
_cell.length_a   1.000
_cell.length_b   1.000
_cell.length_c   1.000
_cell.angle_alpha   90.00
_cell.angle_beta   90.00
_cell.angle_gamma   90.00
#
_symmetry.space_group_name_H-M   'P 1'
#
loop_
_entity.id
_entity.type
_entity.pdbx_description
1 polymer ?
#
loop_
_entity_poly.entity_id
_entity_poly.type
_entity_poly.pdbx_seq_one_letter_code
_entity_poly.pdbx_strand_id
1 'polypeptide(L)'
;MDAKARNCLLQHREALEKDIKTTYIMDYMISDGFLTISEEEKVKNEPTQQQRAAMLIKMILKKDNDSYISFYNALLHEGYKDLAALLHDGIPVVSSSSGKDSVSGITSYVRTVLCEGGVPQRPVVFVTRKKLVNAIQQKLSKLKGEPGWVTIHGMAGCGKSVLAAEAVRDHSLLEDCFPGGVHWVSVGKQDKSGLLMKLQNLCTRLDQDESFSQRLPLNIEEAKDRLRILMLRKHPRSLLILDDVWDSWVLKAFDNQCQILLTTRDKSVTDSVMGPKYVVPVESSLGKEKGLEILSLFVNMKKADLPEQAHSIIKECKGSPLVVSLIGALLRDFPNRWEYYLKQLQNKQFKRIRKSSSYDYEALDEAMSISVEMLREDIKYYYTDLSILQKDVKVPTKVLCILWDMETEEVEDILQEFVNKSLLFCDRNGKSFRYYLHDLQVDFLTEKNCSQLQDLHKKIITQFQRYHQPHTLSPDQEDCMYWYNFLAYHMASAKMHKELCALMFSLDWIKAKTELVGPAHLIHEFVEYRHILDEKDCAVSENFQEFLSLNGHLLGRQPFPNIVQLGLCEPETSEVYQQAKLQAKQEVDNGMLYLEWINKKNITNLSRLVVRPHTDAVYHACFSEDGQRIASCGADKTLQVFKAETGEKLLEIKAHEDEVLCCAFSTDDRFIATCSVDKKVKIWNSVTGELVHTYDEHSEQVNCCHFTNSSHHLLLATGSSDCFLKIWDVTSANERKSFNVKQFFLNSEDPQEDMEVIVKCCSWFADGARIMVAAKNKIFLFDIHTSGLLGEIHTGHHSTIQYCDFSPQNHLAVVALSQYCVELWNIDSCSKVADCRGHLSWVHGVKFSPDGSSFLTSSDDQTIRLWETKKVCKNSAIMLKQEVDVVFQENEVMVLAVDHIRRLQLINGKTGQIDYLTEAQVSCCCLSPHLQYIAFGDENGTIEILELVNNRIFQSRIRHKKAVWHIQFTADEKTLISSSDDSAIQVWNWQLEEYVFLQAHQETVKDFRLLKNSRLLSWSFDGTVKVWNIITGKIEKDFVCHQGTVLSCDISHDATKFSSTSADKTAKIWSFDLLLPLHELRGHNGCVRCSAFSVDSTLLATGDDNGEIRIWNVSNGELLHLCAPLSEEGAATHGGWVTDLCFSPDGKMLISAGGYIKWWNVVTGESSQTFYTNGTNLKKIHVSPDFKTYVTVDNLGILYILQTLE
;
A
#
# COMPACT_ATOMS: atom_id res chain seq x y z
N MET A 1 -37.86 -24.33 36.39
CA MET A 1 -36.86 -25.11 35.65
C MET A 1 -36.29 -26.21 36.52
N ASP A 2 -35.68 -27.22 35.90
CA ASP A 2 -35.01 -28.35 36.54
C ASP A 2 -33.86 -27.89 37.44
N ALA A 3 -33.52 -28.71 38.44
CA ALA A 3 -32.41 -28.42 39.35
C ALA A 3 -31.07 -28.28 38.61
N LYS A 4 -30.85 -29.07 37.55
CA LYS A 4 -29.63 -29.00 36.71
C LYS A 4 -29.50 -27.64 36.02
N ALA A 5 -30.56 -27.18 35.35
CA ALA A 5 -30.61 -25.89 34.67
C ALA A 5 -30.45 -24.72 35.66
N ARG A 6 -31.14 -24.80 36.80
CA ARG A 6 -31.04 -23.76 37.85
C ARG A 6 -29.64 -23.68 38.45
N ASN A 7 -29.00 -24.81 38.73
CA ASN A 7 -27.65 -24.84 39.30
C ASN A 7 -26.61 -24.33 38.29
N CYS A 8 -26.75 -24.67 37.01
CA CYS A 8 -25.90 -24.15 35.93
C CYS A 8 -26.02 -22.61 35.82
N LEU A 9 -27.25 -22.07 35.84
CA LEU A 9 -27.46 -20.62 35.82
C LEU A 9 -26.88 -19.91 37.06
N LEU A 10 -26.95 -20.55 38.23
CA LEU A 10 -26.38 -20.02 39.48
C LEU A 10 -24.84 -20.07 39.47
N GLN A 11 -24.26 -21.14 38.93
CA GLN A 11 -22.81 -21.33 38.84
C GLN A 11 -22.16 -20.27 37.94
N HIS A 12 -22.79 -19.93 36.82
CA HIS A 12 -22.26 -18.98 35.84
C HIS A 12 -22.85 -17.58 35.96
N ARG A 13 -23.57 -17.30 37.05
CA ARG A 13 -24.28 -16.03 37.28
C ARG A 13 -23.38 -14.81 37.18
N GLU A 14 -22.19 -14.85 37.79
CA GLU A 14 -21.28 -13.70 37.80
C GLU A 14 -20.79 -13.33 36.38
N ALA A 15 -20.49 -14.33 35.55
CA ALA A 15 -20.10 -14.11 34.15
C ALA A 15 -21.26 -13.52 33.33
N LEU A 16 -22.47 -14.05 33.53
CA LEU A 16 -23.68 -13.55 32.87
C LEU A 16 -24.02 -12.12 33.30
N GLU A 17 -23.90 -11.80 34.59
CA GLU A 17 -24.15 -10.45 35.12
C GLU A 17 -23.15 -9.44 34.58
N LYS A 18 -21.89 -9.84 34.39
CA LYS A 18 -20.84 -8.93 33.91
C LYS A 18 -21.01 -8.53 32.45
N ASP A 19 -21.37 -9.48 31.59
CA ASP A 19 -21.16 -9.34 30.14
C ASP A 19 -22.47 -9.17 29.32
N ILE A 20 -23.65 -9.48 29.88
CA ILE A 20 -24.92 -9.44 29.14
C ILE A 20 -25.49 -8.02 29.03
N LYS A 21 -25.96 -7.66 27.83
CA LYS A 21 -26.86 -6.53 27.58
C LYS A 21 -28.30 -7.05 27.44
N THR A 22 -29.21 -6.54 28.26
CA THR A 22 -30.52 -7.18 28.46
C THR A 22 -31.58 -6.83 27.42
N THR A 23 -31.50 -5.66 26.77
CA THR A 23 -32.55 -5.11 25.89
C THR A 23 -33.02 -6.10 24.82
N TYR A 24 -32.10 -6.61 24.00
CA TYR A 24 -32.44 -7.50 22.90
C TYR A 24 -32.78 -8.94 23.32
N ILE A 25 -32.19 -9.41 24.42
CA ILE A 25 -32.55 -10.70 25.01
C ILE A 25 -34.01 -10.65 25.50
N MET A 26 -34.41 -9.55 26.12
CA MET A 26 -35.77 -9.35 26.59
C MET A 26 -36.75 -9.33 25.42
N ASP A 27 -36.46 -8.60 24.33
CA ASP A 27 -37.31 -8.58 23.12
C ASP A 27 -37.57 -10.00 22.57
N TYR A 28 -36.53 -10.84 22.53
CA TYR A 28 -36.63 -12.22 22.09
C TYR A 28 -37.52 -13.05 23.03
N MET A 29 -37.29 -12.96 24.34
CA MET A 29 -38.06 -13.70 25.33
C MET A 29 -39.52 -13.23 25.43
N ILE A 30 -39.80 -11.95 25.16
CA ILE A 30 -41.16 -11.40 25.04
C ILE A 30 -41.85 -11.95 23.79
N SER A 31 -41.13 -12.01 22.66
CA SER A 31 -41.66 -12.59 21.41
C SER A 31 -42.01 -14.08 21.57
N ASP A 32 -41.24 -14.82 22.37
CA ASP A 32 -41.54 -16.21 22.72
C ASP A 32 -42.64 -16.35 23.78
N GLY A 33 -43.03 -15.25 24.43
CA GLY A 33 -44.10 -15.21 25.44
C GLY A 33 -43.66 -15.63 26.85
N PHE A 34 -42.35 -15.72 27.11
CA PHE A 34 -41.79 -16.16 28.40
C PHE A 34 -41.39 -14.99 29.33
N LEU A 35 -41.35 -13.76 28.82
CA LEU A 35 -41.09 -12.54 29.58
C LEU A 35 -42.23 -11.53 29.36
N THR A 36 -42.64 -10.80 30.40
CA THR A 36 -43.70 -9.77 30.30
C THR A 36 -43.15 -8.35 30.17
N ILE A 37 -43.91 -7.44 29.58
CA ILE A 37 -43.54 -6.01 29.44
C ILE A 37 -43.30 -5.35 30.82
N SER A 38 -44.07 -5.73 31.84
CA SER A 38 -43.86 -5.26 33.21
C SER A 38 -42.56 -5.77 33.85
N GLU A 39 -42.06 -6.94 33.45
CA GLU A 39 -40.76 -7.45 33.88
C GLU A 39 -39.63 -6.70 33.16
N GLU A 40 -39.81 -6.39 31.87
CA GLU A 40 -38.89 -5.58 31.08
C GLU A 40 -38.70 -4.17 31.65
N GLU A 41 -39.81 -3.47 31.95
CA GLU A 41 -39.76 -2.13 32.59
C GLU A 41 -39.01 -2.18 33.92
N LYS A 42 -39.22 -3.24 34.70
CA LYS A 42 -38.54 -3.42 35.99
C LYS A 42 -37.05 -3.70 35.83
N VAL A 43 -36.63 -4.36 34.76
CA VAL A 43 -35.22 -4.52 34.41
C VAL A 43 -34.63 -3.19 33.93
N LYS A 44 -35.33 -2.45 33.06
CA LYS A 44 -34.89 -1.13 32.53
C LYS A 44 -34.73 -0.06 33.62
N ASN A 45 -35.49 -0.15 34.70
CA ASN A 45 -35.36 0.76 35.85
C ASN A 45 -34.03 0.62 36.61
N GLU A 46 -33.27 -0.46 36.40
CA GLU A 46 -31.94 -0.60 37.00
C GLU A 46 -30.90 0.25 36.24
N PRO A 47 -30.00 0.97 36.95
CA PRO A 47 -29.18 2.00 36.32
C PRO A 47 -27.97 1.47 35.54
N THR A 48 -27.41 0.31 35.90
CA THR A 48 -26.19 -0.23 35.26
C THR A 48 -26.46 -1.51 34.48
N GLN A 49 -25.68 -1.77 33.42
CA GLN A 49 -25.78 -3.03 32.65
C GLN A 49 -25.76 -4.27 33.56
N GLN A 50 -24.86 -4.32 34.54
CA GLN A 50 -24.73 -5.48 35.42
C GLN A 50 -25.95 -5.68 36.33
N GLN A 51 -26.53 -4.59 36.84
CA GLN A 51 -27.74 -4.66 37.65
C GLN A 51 -28.97 -5.04 36.82
N ARG A 52 -29.06 -4.54 35.57
CA ARG A 52 -30.07 -4.97 34.61
C ARG A 52 -29.96 -6.49 34.36
N ALA A 53 -28.76 -6.99 34.08
CA ALA A 53 -28.51 -8.42 33.87
C ALA A 53 -28.83 -9.25 35.13
N ALA A 54 -28.39 -8.79 36.30
CA ALA A 54 -28.68 -9.44 37.59
C ALA A 54 -30.19 -9.54 37.87
N MET A 55 -30.94 -8.48 37.58
CA MET A 55 -32.39 -8.45 37.73
C MET A 55 -33.07 -9.41 36.77
N LEU A 56 -32.65 -9.44 35.50
CA LEU A 56 -33.17 -10.36 34.49
C LEU A 56 -32.91 -11.82 34.89
N ILE A 57 -31.68 -12.17 35.29
CA ILE A 57 -31.31 -13.53 35.72
C ILE A 57 -32.10 -13.92 36.97
N LYS A 58 -32.30 -13.01 37.91
CA LYS A 58 -33.13 -13.22 39.12
C LYS A 58 -34.59 -13.54 38.77
N MET A 59 -35.12 -12.98 37.69
CA MET A 59 -36.45 -13.30 37.17
C MET A 59 -36.44 -14.68 36.48
N ILE A 60 -35.46 -14.95 35.63
CA ILE A 60 -35.34 -16.21 34.87
C ILE A 60 -35.23 -17.42 35.81
N LEU A 61 -34.46 -17.33 36.91
CA LEU A 61 -34.32 -18.40 37.91
C LEU A 61 -35.66 -18.93 38.47
N LYS A 62 -36.71 -18.09 38.44
CA LYS A 62 -38.06 -18.41 38.92
C LYS A 62 -38.96 -19.03 37.85
N LYS A 63 -38.56 -19.01 36.58
CA LYS A 63 -39.38 -19.49 35.44
C LYS A 63 -39.15 -20.98 35.15
N ASP A 64 -39.86 -21.49 34.14
CA ASP A 64 -39.90 -22.90 33.72
C ASP A 64 -38.70 -23.31 32.83
N ASN A 65 -38.70 -24.56 32.35
CA ASN A 65 -37.63 -25.10 31.50
C ASN A 65 -37.57 -24.40 30.14
N ASP A 66 -38.73 -24.08 29.56
CA ASP A 66 -38.82 -23.41 28.26
C ASP A 66 -38.28 -21.98 28.31
N SER A 67 -38.45 -21.28 29.43
CA SER A 67 -37.82 -19.98 29.66
C SER A 67 -36.29 -20.05 29.69
N TYR A 68 -35.71 -21.14 30.23
CA TYR A 68 -34.25 -21.35 30.21
C TYR A 68 -33.75 -21.58 28.78
N ILE A 69 -34.47 -22.39 28.00
CA ILE A 69 -34.16 -22.65 26.59
C ILE A 69 -34.30 -21.37 25.77
N SER A 70 -35.36 -20.57 25.98
CA SER A 70 -35.56 -19.29 25.30
C SER A 70 -34.44 -18.30 25.63
N PHE A 71 -34.01 -18.21 26.90
CA PHE A 71 -32.86 -17.39 27.30
C PHE A 71 -31.55 -17.85 26.67
N TYR A 72 -31.26 -19.15 26.68
CA TYR A 72 -30.09 -19.74 26.00
C TYR A 72 -30.09 -19.43 24.50
N ASN A 73 -31.25 -19.61 23.86
CA ASN A 73 -31.45 -19.34 22.45
C ASN A 73 -31.32 -17.86 22.11
N ALA A 74 -31.75 -16.97 23.00
CA ALA A 74 -31.55 -15.53 22.89
C ALA A 74 -30.06 -15.17 23.00
N LEU A 75 -29.32 -15.74 23.95
CA LEU A 75 -27.88 -15.52 24.08
C LEU A 75 -27.10 -15.92 22.83
N LEU A 76 -27.42 -17.10 22.25
CA LEU A 76 -26.85 -17.52 20.98
C LEU A 76 -27.25 -16.60 19.82
N HIS A 77 -28.51 -16.14 19.80
CA HIS A 77 -29.01 -15.25 18.76
C HIS A 77 -28.32 -13.88 18.80
N GLU A 78 -28.00 -13.39 19.99
CA GLU A 78 -27.29 -12.12 20.24
C GLU A 78 -25.76 -12.24 20.17
N GLY A 79 -25.22 -13.43 19.87
CA GLY A 79 -23.79 -13.64 19.66
C GLY A 79 -22.95 -13.82 20.94
N TYR A 80 -23.58 -14.07 22.09
CA TYR A 80 -22.88 -14.37 23.35
C TYR A 80 -22.42 -15.83 23.40
N LYS A 81 -21.43 -16.19 22.57
CA LYS A 81 -20.95 -17.57 22.38
C LYS A 81 -20.41 -18.18 23.67
N ASP A 82 -19.52 -17.49 24.36
CA ASP A 82 -18.87 -18.02 25.56
C ASP A 82 -19.89 -18.21 26.69
N LEU A 83 -20.79 -17.25 26.88
CA LEU A 83 -21.85 -17.34 27.88
C LEU A 83 -22.86 -18.44 27.55
N ALA A 84 -23.21 -18.61 26.27
CA ALA A 84 -24.05 -19.71 25.84
C ALA A 84 -23.35 -21.06 26.04
N ALA A 85 -22.06 -21.17 25.76
CA ALA A 85 -21.29 -22.39 25.99
C ALA A 85 -21.32 -22.81 27.48
N LEU A 86 -21.21 -21.84 28.40
CA LEU A 86 -21.35 -22.07 29.84
C LEU A 86 -22.73 -22.63 30.24
N LEU A 87 -23.78 -22.27 29.50
CA LEU A 87 -25.15 -22.71 29.77
C LEU A 87 -25.55 -24.00 29.02
N HIS A 88 -24.71 -24.50 28.12
CA HIS A 88 -25.04 -25.62 27.26
C HIS A 88 -25.27 -26.93 28.05
N ASP A 89 -24.42 -27.22 29.03
CA ASP A 89 -24.51 -28.42 29.85
C ASP A 89 -25.76 -28.43 30.77
N GLY A 90 -26.34 -27.26 31.00
CA GLY A 90 -27.52 -27.04 31.83
C GLY A 90 -28.86 -27.24 31.12
N ILE A 91 -28.88 -27.46 29.80
CA ILE A 91 -30.12 -27.56 29.02
C ILE A 91 -30.97 -28.77 29.47
N PRO A 92 -32.24 -28.57 29.87
CA PRO A 92 -33.13 -29.64 30.32
C PRO A 92 -33.62 -30.55 29.16
N VAL A 93 -33.91 -31.82 29.45
CA VAL A 93 -34.13 -32.90 28.45
C VAL A 93 -35.53 -32.90 27.79
N VAL A 94 -36.28 -31.79 27.87
CA VAL A 94 -37.58 -31.69 27.20
C VAL A 94 -37.37 -31.17 25.78
N SER A 95 -37.61 -32.04 24.79
CA SER A 95 -37.52 -31.82 23.33
C SER A 95 -36.44 -30.82 22.90
N SER A 96 -35.25 -31.34 22.57
CA SER A 96 -34.07 -30.60 22.08
C SER A 96 -34.28 -29.78 20.78
N SER A 97 -35.50 -29.71 20.28
CA SER A 97 -35.99 -28.80 19.25
C SER A 97 -37.32 -28.28 19.76
N SER A 98 -37.42 -26.98 20.07
CA SER A 98 -38.74 -26.38 20.27
C SER A 98 -39.58 -26.62 19.00
N GLY A 99 -40.92 -26.66 19.10
CA GLY A 99 -41.77 -26.83 17.91
C GLY A 99 -41.52 -25.78 16.81
N LYS A 100 -40.94 -24.62 17.15
CA LYS A 100 -40.50 -23.59 16.20
C LYS A 100 -39.23 -23.97 15.43
N ASP A 101 -38.27 -24.67 16.04
CA ASP A 101 -36.97 -25.00 15.41
C ASP A 101 -37.15 -26.04 14.28
N SER A 102 -38.03 -27.03 14.48
CA SER A 102 -38.29 -28.11 13.50
C SER A 102 -38.98 -27.66 12.20
N VAL A 103 -39.71 -26.53 12.23
CA VAL A 103 -40.44 -25.99 11.05
C VAL A 103 -39.76 -24.76 10.44
N SER A 104 -38.90 -24.07 11.21
CA SER A 104 -38.23 -22.84 10.76
C SER A 104 -36.84 -23.05 10.16
N GLY A 105 -36.20 -24.21 10.38
CA GLY A 105 -34.86 -24.51 9.86
C GLY A 105 -33.70 -23.83 10.61
N ILE A 106 -33.98 -23.13 11.72
CA ILE A 106 -33.00 -22.34 12.47
C ILE A 106 -32.53 -23.15 13.68
N THR A 107 -31.39 -23.84 13.56
CA THR A 107 -30.76 -24.59 14.66
C THR A 107 -29.76 -23.73 15.44
N SER A 108 -29.26 -24.23 16.58
CA SER A 108 -28.16 -23.59 17.31
C SER A 108 -26.91 -23.40 16.43
N TYR A 109 -26.58 -24.40 15.61
CA TYR A 109 -25.50 -24.34 14.62
C TYR A 109 -25.67 -23.17 13.64
N VAL A 110 -26.87 -23.00 13.05
CA VAL A 110 -27.16 -21.89 12.13
C VAL A 110 -26.93 -20.54 12.81
N ARG A 111 -27.35 -20.39 14.07
CA ARG A 111 -27.16 -19.13 14.82
C ARG A 111 -25.68 -18.84 15.04
N THR A 112 -24.92 -19.82 15.50
CA THR A 112 -23.47 -19.68 15.74
C THR A 112 -22.72 -19.26 14.48
N VAL A 113 -22.91 -19.99 13.38
CA VAL A 113 -22.20 -19.73 12.11
C VAL A 113 -22.56 -18.35 11.54
N LEU A 114 -23.83 -17.96 11.58
CA LEU A 114 -24.26 -16.66 11.04
C LEU A 114 -23.79 -15.48 11.89
N CYS A 115 -23.76 -15.64 13.21
CA CYS A 115 -23.22 -14.62 14.11
C CYS A 115 -21.70 -14.45 13.92
N GLU A 116 -20.93 -15.55 13.82
CA GLU A 116 -19.49 -15.51 13.51
C GLU A 116 -19.22 -14.84 12.15
N GLY A 117 -20.12 -15.07 11.20
CA GLY A 117 -20.07 -14.43 9.90
C GLY A 117 -20.40 -12.94 9.87
N GLY A 118 -20.95 -12.39 10.95
CA GLY A 118 -21.48 -11.03 10.98
C GLY A 118 -22.67 -10.83 10.05
N VAL A 119 -23.48 -11.88 9.82
CA VAL A 119 -24.67 -11.80 8.98
C VAL A 119 -25.74 -10.99 9.71
N PRO A 120 -26.29 -9.91 9.11
CA PRO A 120 -27.32 -9.11 9.74
C PRO A 120 -28.51 -9.93 10.21
N GLN A 121 -29.04 -9.57 11.38
CA GLN A 121 -30.24 -10.21 11.92
C GLN A 121 -31.50 -9.80 11.12
N ARG A 122 -32.59 -10.53 11.38
CA ARG A 122 -33.88 -10.21 10.75
C ARG A 122 -34.36 -8.82 11.21
N PRO A 123 -35.04 -8.06 10.32
CA PRO A 123 -35.73 -6.84 10.71
C PRO A 123 -36.78 -7.10 11.80
N VAL A 124 -37.14 -6.06 12.56
CA VAL A 124 -38.11 -6.10 13.68
C VAL A 124 -39.41 -6.81 13.27
N VAL A 125 -39.90 -6.55 12.06
CA VAL A 125 -41.01 -7.27 11.45
C VAL A 125 -40.54 -7.85 10.11
N PHE A 126 -40.70 -9.16 9.94
CA PHE A 126 -40.24 -9.89 8.77
C PHE A 126 -41.36 -10.72 8.14
N VAL A 127 -41.44 -10.69 6.81
CA VAL A 127 -42.37 -11.52 6.03
C VAL A 127 -41.62 -12.45 5.09
N THR A 128 -42.01 -13.72 5.07
CA THR A 128 -41.29 -14.74 4.27
C THR A 128 -41.56 -14.58 2.77
N ARG A 129 -40.49 -14.60 1.96
CA ARG A 129 -40.50 -14.60 0.49
C ARG A 129 -39.94 -15.92 -0.07
N LYS A 130 -40.54 -17.05 0.31
CA LYS A 130 -40.06 -18.41 0.02
C LYS A 130 -39.68 -18.66 -1.45
N LYS A 131 -40.42 -18.11 -2.42
CA LYS A 131 -40.14 -18.29 -3.86
C LYS A 131 -38.74 -17.78 -4.25
N LEU A 132 -38.34 -16.60 -3.76
CA LEU A 132 -37.03 -16.02 -4.06
C LEU A 132 -35.92 -16.67 -3.25
N VAL A 133 -36.17 -16.95 -1.97
CA VAL A 133 -35.22 -17.65 -1.09
C VAL A 133 -34.84 -19.01 -1.68
N ASN A 134 -35.82 -19.83 -2.06
CA ASN A 134 -35.57 -21.13 -2.69
C ASN A 134 -34.82 -20.99 -4.02
N ALA A 135 -35.10 -19.93 -4.80
CA ALA A 135 -34.37 -19.68 -6.04
C ALA A 135 -32.89 -19.35 -5.78
N ILE A 136 -32.58 -18.56 -4.75
CA ILE A 136 -31.21 -18.24 -4.34
C ILE A 136 -30.50 -19.52 -3.87
N GLN A 137 -31.13 -20.30 -2.99
CA GLN A 137 -30.58 -21.57 -2.47
C GLN A 137 -30.30 -22.57 -3.59
N GLN A 138 -31.15 -22.64 -4.62
CA GLN A 138 -30.93 -23.47 -5.80
C GLN A 138 -29.75 -23.00 -6.67
N LYS A 139 -29.41 -21.71 -6.68
CA LYS A 139 -28.23 -21.21 -7.39
C LYS A 139 -26.96 -21.42 -6.56
N LEU A 140 -27.03 -21.23 -5.24
CA LEU A 140 -25.93 -21.50 -4.31
C LEU A 140 -25.51 -22.98 -4.33
N SER A 141 -26.47 -23.90 -4.25
CA SER A 141 -26.20 -25.35 -4.32
C SER A 141 -25.59 -25.82 -5.65
N LYS A 142 -25.68 -25.03 -6.73
CA LYS A 142 -25.04 -25.34 -8.01
C LYS A 142 -23.53 -25.12 -8.02
N LEU A 143 -23.00 -24.36 -7.05
CA LEU A 143 -21.56 -24.10 -6.95
C LEU A 143 -20.77 -25.37 -6.59
N LYS A 144 -21.36 -26.33 -5.85
CA LYS A 144 -20.77 -27.65 -5.54
C LYS A 144 -19.30 -27.63 -5.03
N GLY A 145 -18.89 -26.57 -4.35
CA GLY A 145 -17.51 -26.44 -3.85
C GLY A 145 -16.54 -25.72 -4.78
N GLU A 146 -16.93 -25.43 -6.03
CA GLU A 146 -16.12 -24.65 -6.98
C GLU A 146 -16.27 -23.14 -6.74
N PRO A 147 -15.24 -22.33 -7.05
CA PRO A 147 -15.34 -20.88 -7.06
C PRO A 147 -16.42 -20.40 -8.03
N GLY A 148 -17.19 -19.38 -7.64
CA GLY A 148 -18.26 -18.88 -8.49
C GLY A 148 -19.10 -17.78 -7.85
N TRP A 149 -19.95 -17.19 -8.69
CA TRP A 149 -20.65 -15.94 -8.41
C TRP A 149 -22.16 -16.14 -8.45
N VAL A 150 -22.84 -15.78 -7.36
CA VAL A 150 -24.30 -15.67 -7.33
C VAL A 150 -24.68 -14.22 -7.07
N THR A 151 -25.40 -13.61 -8.01
CA THR A 151 -25.73 -12.19 -7.99
C THR A 151 -27.22 -11.98 -7.78
N ILE A 152 -27.57 -11.28 -6.70
CA ILE A 152 -28.92 -10.81 -6.41
C ILE A 152 -28.99 -9.34 -6.81
N HIS A 153 -29.71 -9.03 -7.88
CA HIS A 153 -29.85 -7.65 -8.34
C HIS A 153 -31.30 -7.15 -8.36
N GLY A 154 -31.49 -5.86 -8.08
CA GLY A 154 -32.81 -5.24 -7.98
C GLY A 154 -32.76 -3.83 -7.40
N MET A 155 -33.91 -3.15 -7.39
CA MET A 155 -34.03 -1.73 -7.00
C MET A 155 -33.50 -1.44 -5.58
N ALA A 156 -33.06 -0.21 -5.30
CA ALA A 156 -32.71 0.21 -3.94
C ALA A 156 -33.91 0.02 -2.99
N GLY A 157 -33.67 -0.44 -1.76
CA GLY A 157 -34.72 -0.65 -0.76
C GLY A 157 -35.68 -1.83 -1.02
N CYS A 158 -35.52 -2.62 -2.09
CA CYS A 158 -36.44 -3.75 -2.38
C CYS A 158 -36.22 -5.02 -1.50
N GLY A 159 -35.27 -4.97 -0.56
CA GLY A 159 -35.00 -6.03 0.41
C GLY A 159 -33.96 -7.09 -0.04
N LYS A 160 -33.02 -6.72 -0.92
CA LYS A 160 -31.97 -7.65 -1.42
C LYS A 160 -31.10 -8.23 -0.30
N SER A 161 -30.58 -7.38 0.58
CA SER A 161 -29.70 -7.77 1.69
C SER A 161 -30.43 -8.71 2.65
N VAL A 162 -31.70 -8.44 2.96
CA VAL A 162 -32.55 -9.31 3.79
C VAL A 162 -32.78 -10.66 3.11
N LEU A 163 -32.98 -10.69 1.79
CA LEU A 163 -33.13 -11.94 1.04
C LEU A 163 -31.83 -12.77 1.03
N ALA A 164 -30.67 -12.13 0.90
CA ALA A 164 -29.37 -12.79 0.95
C ALA A 164 -29.10 -13.41 2.32
N ALA A 165 -29.33 -12.64 3.40
CA ALA A 165 -29.18 -13.11 4.78
C ALA A 165 -30.14 -14.27 5.11
N GLU A 166 -31.38 -14.23 4.60
CA GLU A 166 -32.34 -15.32 4.80
C GLU A 166 -31.99 -16.57 3.98
N ALA A 167 -31.38 -16.43 2.79
CA ALA A 167 -31.00 -17.57 1.96
C ALA A 167 -30.00 -18.50 2.63
N VAL A 168 -29.07 -17.94 3.41
CA VAL A 168 -28.07 -18.68 4.19
C VAL A 168 -28.57 -19.12 5.57
N ARG A 169 -29.79 -18.75 5.97
CA ARG A 169 -30.38 -19.08 7.28
C ARG A 169 -31.13 -20.42 7.27
N ASP A 170 -30.57 -21.39 6.56
CA ASP A 170 -31.05 -22.76 6.46
C ASP A 170 -29.95 -23.75 6.86
N HIS A 171 -30.29 -24.67 7.77
CA HIS A 171 -29.33 -25.62 8.30
C HIS A 171 -28.78 -26.58 7.24
N SER A 172 -29.64 -27.11 6.38
CA SER A 172 -29.24 -28.09 5.37
C SER A 172 -28.25 -27.50 4.35
N LEU A 173 -28.50 -26.26 3.90
CA LEU A 173 -27.60 -25.57 3.00
C LEU A 173 -26.22 -25.31 3.63
N LEU A 174 -26.17 -24.83 4.88
CA LEU A 174 -24.91 -24.50 5.54
C LEU A 174 -24.06 -25.74 5.80
N GLU A 175 -24.66 -26.82 6.32
CA GLU A 175 -23.93 -28.05 6.63
C GLU A 175 -23.41 -28.75 5.36
N ASP A 176 -24.25 -28.87 4.33
CA ASP A 176 -23.91 -29.61 3.11
C ASP A 176 -22.99 -28.81 2.17
N CYS A 177 -23.27 -27.52 1.98
CA CYS A 177 -22.58 -26.71 0.96
C CYS A 177 -21.47 -25.83 1.54
N PHE A 178 -21.62 -25.29 2.75
CA PHE A 178 -20.72 -24.28 3.32
C PHE A 178 -20.29 -24.61 4.76
N PRO A 179 -19.69 -25.78 5.02
CA PRO A 179 -19.30 -26.17 6.37
C PRO A 179 -18.19 -25.30 6.96
N GLY A 180 -17.44 -24.57 6.11
CA GLY A 180 -16.44 -23.58 6.52
C GLY A 180 -17.03 -22.27 7.04
N GLY A 181 -18.36 -22.13 7.04
CA GLY A 181 -19.06 -20.95 7.53
C GLY A 181 -19.34 -19.91 6.44
N VAL A 182 -19.83 -18.75 6.88
CA VAL A 182 -20.25 -17.64 6.02
C VAL A 182 -19.62 -16.37 6.55
N HIS A 183 -19.21 -15.45 5.67
CA HIS A 183 -18.67 -14.15 6.06
C HIS A 183 -19.37 -13.01 5.33
N TRP A 184 -19.93 -12.05 6.07
CA TRP A 184 -20.66 -10.92 5.52
C TRP A 184 -19.81 -9.65 5.47
N VAL A 185 -19.81 -8.97 4.33
CA VAL A 185 -19.06 -7.74 4.10
C VAL A 185 -19.99 -6.67 3.55
N SER A 186 -20.24 -5.63 4.35
CA SER A 186 -20.94 -4.43 3.90
C SER A 186 -19.98 -3.54 3.11
N VAL A 187 -20.06 -3.63 1.77
CA VAL A 187 -19.20 -2.91 0.83
C VAL A 187 -19.79 -1.52 0.56
N GLY A 188 -20.95 -1.44 -0.09
CA GLY A 188 -21.56 -0.16 -0.46
C GLY A 188 -20.80 0.59 -1.55
N LYS A 189 -21.05 1.90 -1.68
CA LYS A 189 -20.32 2.73 -2.66
C LYS A 189 -18.98 3.15 -2.06
N GLN A 190 -17.89 2.60 -2.60
CA GLN A 190 -16.55 2.83 -2.08
C GLN A 190 -15.63 3.45 -3.14
N ASP A 191 -14.66 4.21 -2.65
CA ASP A 191 -13.40 4.53 -3.31
C ASP A 191 -12.31 3.53 -2.87
N LYS A 192 -11.06 3.75 -3.28
CA LYS A 192 -9.97 2.81 -2.99
C LYS A 192 -9.59 2.75 -1.52
N SER A 193 -9.51 3.91 -0.86
CA SER A 193 -9.26 4.03 0.58
C SER A 193 -10.38 3.36 1.38
N GLY A 194 -11.63 3.64 1.05
CA GLY A 194 -12.80 3.02 1.67
C GLY A 194 -12.80 1.50 1.48
N LEU A 195 -12.52 1.00 0.28
CA LEU A 195 -12.39 -0.43 0.03
C LEU A 195 -11.24 -1.07 0.84
N LEU A 196 -10.08 -0.41 0.90
CA LEU A 196 -8.95 -0.88 1.70
C LEU A 196 -9.33 -1.02 3.17
N MET A 197 -10.04 -0.04 3.75
CA MET A 197 -10.54 -0.15 5.12
C MET A 197 -11.48 -1.36 5.30
N LYS A 198 -12.35 -1.64 4.34
CA LYS A 198 -13.24 -2.82 4.39
C LYS A 198 -12.43 -4.12 4.35
N LEU A 199 -11.41 -4.18 3.49
CA LEU A 199 -10.53 -5.34 3.36
C LEU A 199 -9.65 -5.55 4.61
N GLN A 200 -9.10 -4.49 5.19
CA GLN A 200 -8.36 -4.53 6.46
C GLN A 200 -9.25 -5.10 7.56
N ASN A 201 -10.45 -4.53 7.75
CA ASN A 201 -11.44 -5.01 8.72
C ASN A 201 -11.87 -6.47 8.48
N LEU A 202 -11.90 -6.91 7.23
CA LEU A 202 -12.21 -8.30 6.88
C LEU A 202 -11.04 -9.23 7.25
N CYS A 203 -9.81 -8.86 6.90
CA CYS A 203 -8.62 -9.65 7.22
C CYS A 203 -8.48 -9.83 8.74
N THR A 204 -8.65 -8.77 9.54
CA THR A 204 -8.64 -8.85 11.01
C THR A 204 -9.70 -9.80 11.54
N ARG A 205 -10.90 -9.77 10.95
CA ARG A 205 -12.00 -10.64 11.38
C ARG A 205 -11.74 -12.12 11.07
N LEU A 206 -11.06 -12.41 9.97
CA LEU A 206 -10.73 -13.77 9.55
C LEU A 206 -9.52 -14.33 10.31
N ASP A 207 -8.62 -13.47 10.79
CA ASP A 207 -7.40 -13.86 11.53
C ASP A 207 -7.40 -13.42 13.01
N GLN A 208 -8.44 -13.79 13.76
CA GLN A 208 -8.57 -13.46 15.18
C GLN A 208 -7.49 -14.09 16.08
N ASP A 209 -6.86 -15.18 15.64
CA ASP A 209 -5.82 -15.89 16.39
C ASP A 209 -4.40 -15.41 16.02
N GLU A 210 -4.28 -14.37 15.18
CA GLU A 210 -3.01 -13.80 14.68
C GLU A 210 -2.05 -14.85 14.08
N SER A 211 -2.60 -15.79 13.30
CA SER A 211 -1.86 -16.97 12.84
C SER A 211 -0.90 -16.71 11.68
N PHE A 212 -1.06 -15.61 10.93
CA PHE A 212 -0.20 -15.27 9.79
C PHE A 212 0.66 -14.02 10.02
N SER A 213 0.06 -12.90 10.42
CA SER A 213 0.77 -11.64 10.70
C SER A 213 -0.16 -10.72 11.48
N GLN A 214 0.34 -10.14 12.57
CA GLN A 214 -0.38 -9.20 13.43
C GLN A 214 -0.75 -7.89 12.70
N ARG A 215 -0.12 -7.62 11.56
CA ARG A 215 -0.22 -6.35 10.82
C ARG A 215 -1.43 -6.30 9.89
N LEU A 216 -2.04 -5.12 9.71
CA LEU A 216 -3.05 -4.90 8.66
C LEU A 216 -2.40 -4.76 7.27
N PRO A 217 -3.06 -5.21 6.18
CA PRO A 217 -2.55 -5.00 4.83
C PRO A 217 -2.55 -3.50 4.45
N LEU A 218 -1.50 -3.02 3.76
CA LEU A 218 -1.33 -1.57 3.47
C LEU A 218 -1.98 -1.10 2.18
N ASN A 219 -2.22 -2.04 1.27
CA ASN A 219 -2.76 -1.77 -0.05
C ASN A 219 -3.74 -2.89 -0.45
N ILE A 220 -4.52 -2.62 -1.50
CA ILE A 220 -5.59 -3.51 -1.93
C ILE A 220 -5.03 -4.84 -2.43
N GLU A 221 -3.88 -4.84 -3.08
CA GLU A 221 -3.24 -6.04 -3.63
C GLU A 221 -2.74 -6.99 -2.54
N GLU A 222 -2.04 -6.46 -1.53
CA GLU A 222 -1.61 -7.22 -0.36
C GLU A 222 -2.84 -7.76 0.40
N ALA A 223 -3.88 -6.93 0.55
CA ALA A 223 -5.12 -7.36 1.19
C ALA A 223 -5.80 -8.49 0.41
N LYS A 224 -5.82 -8.39 -0.92
CA LYS A 224 -6.35 -9.42 -1.83
C LYS A 224 -5.59 -10.73 -1.67
N ASP A 225 -4.27 -10.70 -1.72
CA ASP A 225 -3.44 -11.90 -1.59
C ASP A 225 -3.56 -12.54 -0.21
N ARG A 226 -3.60 -11.73 0.85
CA ARG A 226 -3.79 -12.24 2.20
C ARG A 226 -5.18 -12.86 2.37
N LEU A 227 -6.22 -12.23 1.83
CA LEU A 227 -7.57 -12.77 1.83
C LEU A 227 -7.63 -14.11 1.09
N ARG A 228 -6.96 -14.23 -0.07
CA ARG A 228 -6.83 -15.49 -0.81
C ARG A 228 -6.22 -16.59 0.05
N ILE A 229 -5.16 -16.30 0.80
CA ILE A 229 -4.50 -17.28 1.69
C ILE A 229 -5.43 -17.68 2.84
N LEU A 230 -6.05 -16.72 3.52
CA LEU A 230 -6.96 -16.97 4.64
C LEU A 230 -8.17 -17.81 4.23
N MET A 231 -8.81 -17.47 3.11
CA MET A 231 -9.98 -18.20 2.61
C MET A 231 -9.61 -19.62 2.14
N LEU A 232 -8.43 -19.80 1.54
CA LEU A 232 -8.01 -21.12 1.05
C LEU A 232 -7.50 -22.04 2.17
N ARG A 233 -6.75 -21.51 3.14
CA ARG A 233 -6.08 -22.30 4.19
C ARG A 233 -6.88 -22.38 5.49
N LYS A 234 -7.44 -21.26 5.97
CA LYS A 234 -8.09 -21.17 7.28
C LYS A 234 -9.59 -21.42 7.20
N HIS A 235 -10.26 -20.88 6.18
CA HIS A 235 -11.72 -20.97 6.01
C HIS A 235 -12.13 -21.70 4.72
N PRO A 236 -11.70 -22.97 4.49
CA PRO A 236 -11.99 -23.69 3.25
C PRO A 236 -13.48 -24.00 3.12
N ARG A 237 -14.02 -23.89 1.90
CA ARG A 237 -15.45 -24.09 1.60
C ARG A 237 -16.37 -23.20 2.46
N SER A 238 -15.97 -21.95 2.65
CA SER A 238 -16.80 -20.88 3.23
C SER A 238 -17.43 -20.01 2.13
N LEU A 239 -18.55 -19.35 2.45
CA LEU A 239 -19.24 -18.43 1.56
C LEU A 239 -18.94 -16.98 1.93
N LEU A 240 -18.44 -16.19 0.99
CA LEU A 240 -18.26 -14.75 1.17
C LEU A 240 -19.46 -13.99 0.61
N ILE A 241 -20.08 -13.14 1.43
CA ILE A 241 -21.24 -12.34 1.04
C ILE A 241 -20.85 -10.86 0.93
N LEU A 242 -20.99 -10.29 -0.26
CA LEU A 242 -20.71 -8.88 -0.54
C LEU A 242 -22.02 -8.09 -0.69
N ASP A 243 -22.27 -7.15 0.22
CA ASP A 243 -23.52 -6.38 0.25
C ASP A 243 -23.38 -5.01 -0.43
N ASP A 244 -24.35 -4.72 -1.31
CA ASP A 244 -24.52 -3.53 -2.14
C ASP A 244 -23.24 -3.14 -2.91
N VAL A 245 -22.80 -3.99 -3.85
CA VAL A 245 -21.64 -3.69 -4.72
C VAL A 245 -22.04 -2.75 -5.85
N TRP A 246 -21.29 -1.66 -6.06
CA TRP A 246 -21.57 -0.65 -7.07
C TRP A 246 -20.69 -0.73 -8.32
N ASP A 247 -19.41 -1.05 -8.17
CA ASP A 247 -18.45 -1.01 -9.27
C ASP A 247 -17.76 -2.35 -9.51
N SER A 248 -17.43 -2.61 -10.77
CA SER A 248 -16.80 -3.86 -11.24
C SER A 248 -15.36 -4.07 -10.71
N TRP A 249 -14.62 -2.99 -10.43
CA TRP A 249 -13.25 -3.05 -9.94
C TRP A 249 -13.17 -3.49 -8.47
N VAL A 250 -14.21 -3.16 -7.66
CA VAL A 250 -14.31 -3.64 -6.28
C VAL A 250 -14.36 -5.18 -6.26
N LEU A 251 -15.08 -5.76 -7.23
CA LEU A 251 -15.19 -7.20 -7.38
C LEU A 251 -13.86 -7.86 -7.77
N LYS A 252 -13.00 -7.18 -8.55
CA LYS A 252 -11.64 -7.66 -8.88
C LYS A 252 -10.76 -7.84 -7.63
N ALA A 253 -10.98 -7.06 -6.57
CA ALA A 253 -10.26 -7.20 -5.30
C ALA A 253 -10.67 -8.44 -4.49
N PHE A 254 -11.90 -8.94 -4.70
CA PHE A 254 -12.42 -10.15 -4.05
C PHE A 254 -12.32 -11.41 -4.92
N ASP A 255 -11.82 -11.29 -6.16
CA ASP A 255 -11.64 -12.41 -7.08
C ASP A 255 -10.43 -13.28 -6.68
N ASN A 256 -10.66 -14.12 -5.67
CA ASN A 256 -9.65 -14.90 -4.95
C ASN A 256 -9.97 -16.40 -4.93
N GLN A 257 -10.59 -16.92 -6.00
CA GLN A 257 -11.04 -18.32 -6.07
C GLN A 257 -12.00 -18.70 -4.93
N CYS A 258 -12.85 -17.75 -4.52
CA CYS A 258 -13.84 -17.94 -3.46
C CYS A 258 -15.24 -18.19 -4.03
N GLN A 259 -16.13 -18.70 -3.18
CA GLN A 259 -17.57 -18.72 -3.46
C GLN A 259 -18.17 -17.42 -2.97
N ILE A 260 -18.78 -16.65 -3.88
CA ILE A 260 -19.27 -15.31 -3.58
C ILE A 260 -20.76 -15.19 -3.89
N LEU A 261 -21.52 -14.74 -2.89
CA LEU A 261 -22.88 -14.25 -3.04
C LEU A 261 -22.84 -12.72 -2.94
N LEU A 262 -23.30 -12.00 -3.95
CA LEU A 262 -23.32 -10.54 -3.90
C LEU A 262 -24.71 -9.97 -4.12
N THR A 263 -24.99 -8.86 -3.44
CA THR A 263 -26.18 -8.04 -3.69
C THR A 263 -25.75 -6.76 -4.39
N THR A 264 -26.53 -6.32 -5.38
CA THR A 264 -26.21 -5.13 -6.15
C THR A 264 -27.47 -4.49 -6.75
N ARG A 265 -27.35 -3.24 -7.17
CA ARG A 265 -28.38 -2.56 -7.97
C ARG A 265 -28.15 -2.81 -9.46
N ASP A 266 -26.91 -3.03 -9.85
CA ASP A 266 -26.49 -3.16 -11.24
C ASP A 266 -25.99 -4.58 -11.52
N LYS A 267 -26.56 -5.21 -12.54
CA LYS A 267 -26.15 -6.54 -12.98
C LYS A 267 -24.76 -6.55 -13.62
N SER A 268 -24.33 -5.44 -14.23
CA SER A 268 -23.09 -5.34 -15.02
C SER A 268 -21.82 -5.51 -14.19
N VAL A 269 -21.87 -5.33 -12.86
CA VAL A 269 -20.69 -5.38 -11.98
C VAL A 269 -19.95 -6.71 -12.04
N THR A 270 -20.61 -7.79 -12.43
CA THR A 270 -19.98 -9.11 -12.58
C THR A 270 -19.26 -9.33 -13.90
N ASP A 271 -19.36 -8.42 -14.87
CA ASP A 271 -18.79 -8.63 -16.20
C ASP A 271 -17.26 -8.67 -16.19
N SER A 272 -16.62 -7.96 -15.25
CA SER A 272 -15.16 -7.90 -15.08
C SER A 272 -14.51 -9.16 -14.51
N VAL A 273 -15.30 -10.12 -13.99
CA VAL A 273 -14.77 -11.25 -13.23
C VAL A 273 -14.93 -12.58 -13.98
N MET A 274 -14.04 -13.53 -13.75
CA MET A 274 -14.04 -14.83 -14.41
C MET A 274 -14.76 -15.90 -13.55
N GLY A 275 -15.19 -17.00 -14.19
CA GLY A 275 -15.84 -18.13 -13.53
C GLY A 275 -17.36 -18.22 -13.73
N PRO A 276 -18.02 -19.24 -13.13
CA PRO A 276 -19.45 -19.47 -13.31
C PRO A 276 -20.27 -18.37 -12.62
N LYS A 277 -21.21 -17.75 -13.37
CA LYS A 277 -22.06 -16.65 -12.91
C LYS A 277 -23.53 -17.03 -12.94
N TYR A 278 -24.21 -16.81 -11.83
CA TYR A 278 -25.66 -17.00 -11.69
C TYR A 278 -26.33 -15.72 -11.25
N VAL A 279 -27.48 -15.41 -11.84
CA VAL A 279 -28.21 -14.17 -11.57
C VAL A 279 -29.61 -14.49 -11.06
N VAL A 280 -30.04 -13.78 -10.01
CA VAL A 280 -31.39 -13.82 -9.44
C VAL A 280 -31.94 -12.39 -9.41
N PRO A 281 -32.90 -12.06 -10.29
CA PRO A 281 -33.55 -10.76 -10.27
C PRO A 281 -34.56 -10.69 -9.11
N VAL A 282 -34.56 -9.55 -8.39
CA VAL A 282 -35.54 -9.24 -7.34
C VAL A 282 -36.50 -8.17 -7.84
N GLU A 283 -37.79 -8.48 -7.80
CA GLU A 283 -38.85 -7.54 -8.15
C GLU A 283 -38.80 -6.28 -7.27
N SER A 284 -38.98 -5.12 -7.89
CA SER A 284 -38.88 -3.80 -7.26
C SER A 284 -39.92 -3.54 -6.18
N SER A 285 -41.06 -4.25 -6.21
CA SER A 285 -42.19 -4.05 -5.29
C SER A 285 -42.61 -5.36 -4.63
N LEU A 286 -42.94 -5.28 -3.34
CA LEU A 286 -43.69 -6.31 -2.64
C LEU A 286 -45.12 -6.36 -3.18
N GLY A 287 -45.63 -7.58 -3.41
CA GLY A 287 -47.04 -7.77 -3.70
C GLY A 287 -47.94 -7.23 -2.58
N LYS A 288 -49.11 -6.71 -2.94
CA LYS A 288 -50.09 -6.09 -2.03
C LYS A 288 -50.35 -6.94 -0.76
N GLU A 289 -50.50 -8.25 -0.94
CA GLU A 289 -50.71 -9.22 0.15
C GLU A 289 -49.58 -9.27 1.18
N LYS A 290 -48.33 -9.13 0.73
CA LYS A 290 -47.16 -9.13 1.60
C LYS A 290 -46.98 -7.78 2.28
N GLY A 291 -47.32 -6.67 1.61
CA GLY A 291 -47.40 -5.36 2.25
C GLY A 291 -48.42 -5.32 3.38
N LEU A 292 -49.60 -5.91 3.19
CA LEU A 292 -50.64 -6.02 4.22
C LEU A 292 -50.19 -6.91 5.39
N GLU A 293 -49.45 -7.98 5.09
CA GLU A 293 -48.86 -8.83 6.11
C GLU A 293 -47.89 -8.07 7.00
N ILE A 294 -47.02 -7.23 6.43
CA ILE A 294 -46.11 -6.37 7.20
C ILE A 294 -46.92 -5.44 8.11
N LEU A 295 -47.90 -4.70 7.59
CA LEU A 295 -48.72 -3.80 8.40
C LEU A 295 -49.48 -4.56 9.50
N SER A 296 -50.02 -5.74 9.18
CA SER A 296 -50.76 -6.58 10.13
C SER A 296 -49.91 -7.01 11.32
N LEU A 297 -48.64 -7.33 11.08
CA LEU A 297 -47.69 -7.72 12.13
C LEU A 297 -47.27 -6.50 12.98
N PHE A 298 -47.08 -5.33 12.38
CA PHE A 298 -46.75 -4.11 13.13
C PHE A 298 -47.88 -3.67 14.07
N VAL A 299 -49.12 -3.67 13.59
CA VAL A 299 -50.30 -3.24 14.38
C VAL A 299 -50.92 -4.38 15.21
N ASN A 300 -50.35 -5.59 15.13
CA ASN A 300 -50.80 -6.80 15.80
C ASN A 300 -52.30 -7.11 15.56
N MET A 301 -52.74 -7.00 14.30
CA MET A 301 -54.10 -7.32 13.85
C MET A 301 -54.05 -8.42 12.79
N LYS A 302 -55.14 -9.19 12.60
CA LYS A 302 -55.22 -10.11 11.45
C LYS A 302 -55.50 -9.31 10.19
N LYS A 303 -55.09 -9.84 9.03
CA LYS A 303 -55.30 -9.18 7.71
C LYS A 303 -56.76 -8.78 7.44
N ALA A 304 -57.72 -9.58 7.94
CA ALA A 304 -59.15 -9.32 7.78
C ALA A 304 -59.67 -8.16 8.65
N ASP A 305 -58.96 -7.81 9.72
CA ASP A 305 -59.35 -6.78 10.68
C ASP A 305 -58.69 -5.42 10.36
N LEU A 306 -57.90 -5.35 9.28
CA LEU A 306 -57.25 -4.11 8.85
C LEU A 306 -58.27 -3.13 8.23
N PRO A 307 -58.09 -1.81 8.45
CA PRO A 307 -58.99 -0.81 7.88
C PRO A 307 -58.79 -0.67 6.36
N GLU A 308 -59.81 -0.21 5.65
CA GLU A 308 -59.79 0.00 4.19
C GLU A 308 -58.63 0.93 3.74
N GLN A 309 -58.26 1.89 4.59
CA GLN A 309 -57.11 2.77 4.35
C GLN A 309 -55.79 2.00 4.20
N ALA A 310 -55.64 0.81 4.80
CA ALA A 310 -54.43 0.00 4.70
C ALA A 310 -54.10 -0.38 3.25
N HIS A 311 -55.13 -0.67 2.45
CA HIS A 311 -54.97 -0.98 1.03
C HIS A 311 -54.48 0.22 0.23
N SER A 312 -55.00 1.42 0.54
CA SER A 312 -54.62 2.67 -0.12
C SER A 312 -53.22 3.12 0.28
N ILE A 313 -52.85 2.98 1.56
CA ILE A 313 -51.49 3.29 2.05
C ILE A 313 -50.46 2.43 1.32
N ILE A 314 -50.66 1.12 1.21
CA ILE A 314 -49.71 0.23 0.51
C ILE A 314 -49.57 0.59 -0.96
N LYS A 315 -50.66 1.06 -1.60
CA LYS A 315 -50.64 1.54 -2.97
C LYS A 315 -49.76 2.78 -3.10
N GLU A 316 -49.87 3.74 -2.18
CA GLU A 316 -49.02 4.94 -2.15
C GLU A 316 -47.56 4.62 -1.81
N CYS A 317 -47.31 3.60 -0.97
CA CYS A 317 -45.96 3.11 -0.66
C CYS A 317 -45.27 2.39 -1.85
N LYS A 318 -45.99 2.17 -2.97
CA LYS A 318 -45.51 1.50 -4.19
C LYS A 318 -44.80 0.15 -3.94
N GLY A 319 -45.13 -0.53 -2.85
CA GLY A 319 -44.58 -1.83 -2.46
C GLY A 319 -43.12 -1.81 -1.99
N SER A 320 -42.53 -0.68 -1.62
CA SER A 320 -41.19 -0.64 -1.00
C SER A 320 -41.23 -1.19 0.44
N PRO A 321 -40.49 -2.27 0.77
CA PRO A 321 -40.45 -2.83 2.13
C PRO A 321 -40.06 -1.81 3.20
N LEU A 322 -39.13 -0.91 2.87
CA LEU A 322 -38.64 0.12 3.81
C LEU A 322 -39.74 1.12 4.16
N VAL A 323 -40.43 1.66 3.14
CA VAL A 323 -41.52 2.64 3.34
C VAL A 323 -42.68 2.01 4.10
N VAL A 324 -43.05 0.76 3.78
CA VAL A 324 -44.11 0.04 4.48
C VAL A 324 -43.75 -0.19 5.95
N SER A 325 -42.47 -0.45 6.25
CA SER A 325 -42.00 -0.65 7.63
C SER A 325 -42.05 0.63 8.46
N LEU A 326 -41.67 1.78 7.86
CA LEU A 326 -41.75 3.09 8.52
C LEU A 326 -43.21 3.45 8.87
N ILE A 327 -44.13 3.30 7.92
CA ILE A 327 -45.56 3.57 8.16
C ILE A 327 -46.16 2.54 9.13
N GLY A 328 -45.76 1.28 9.05
CA GLY A 328 -46.16 0.25 10.02
C GLY A 328 -45.75 0.59 11.45
N ALA A 329 -44.51 1.05 11.65
CA ALA A 329 -44.03 1.50 12.95
C ALA A 329 -44.82 2.70 13.49
N LEU A 330 -45.13 3.69 12.64
CA LEU A 330 -45.99 4.82 13.00
C LEU A 330 -47.39 4.39 13.44
N LEU A 331 -47.99 3.44 12.73
CA LEU A 331 -49.34 2.95 13.03
C LEU A 331 -49.38 2.07 14.29
N ARG A 332 -48.29 1.37 14.61
CA ARG A 332 -48.13 0.68 15.89
C ARG A 332 -48.19 1.66 17.05
N ASP A 333 -47.47 2.78 16.93
CA ASP A 333 -47.36 3.78 17.99
C ASP A 333 -48.62 4.68 18.07
N PHE A 334 -49.27 4.95 16.92
CA PHE A 334 -50.49 5.76 16.82
C PHE A 334 -51.63 5.04 16.06
N PRO A 335 -52.34 4.09 16.71
CA PRO A 335 -53.28 3.18 16.05
C PRO A 335 -54.48 3.85 15.34
N ASN A 336 -54.87 5.06 15.75
CA ASN A 336 -56.08 5.74 15.26
C ASN A 336 -55.83 6.71 14.08
N ARG A 337 -54.60 6.81 13.56
CA ARG A 337 -54.20 7.86 12.59
C ARG A 337 -54.09 7.40 11.12
N TRP A 338 -54.74 6.32 10.74
CA TRP A 338 -54.71 5.76 9.38
C TRP A 338 -55.07 6.78 8.28
N GLU A 339 -56.19 7.49 8.44
CA GLU A 339 -56.67 8.48 7.46
C GLU A 339 -55.74 9.69 7.33
N TYR A 340 -55.11 10.08 8.44
CA TYR A 340 -54.17 11.19 8.50
C TYR A 340 -52.90 10.89 7.69
N TYR A 341 -52.27 9.73 7.93
CA TYR A 341 -51.07 9.33 7.22
C TYR A 341 -51.32 9.05 5.73
N LEU A 342 -52.50 8.52 5.38
CA LEU A 342 -52.89 8.35 3.98
C LEU A 342 -52.95 9.70 3.23
N LYS A 343 -53.59 10.72 3.82
CA LYS A 343 -53.66 12.05 3.21
C LYS A 343 -52.29 12.71 3.09
N GLN A 344 -51.42 12.51 4.07
CA GLN A 344 -50.09 13.09 4.05
C GLN A 344 -49.19 12.47 2.97
N LEU A 345 -49.25 11.14 2.81
CA LEU A 345 -48.59 10.42 1.71
C LEU A 345 -49.10 10.87 0.32
N GLN A 346 -50.38 11.21 0.20
CA GLN A 346 -50.97 11.72 -1.05
C GLN A 346 -50.57 13.16 -1.36
N ASN A 347 -50.43 14.00 -0.33
CA ASN A 347 -50.23 15.45 -0.49
C ASN A 347 -48.78 15.88 -0.78
N LYS A 348 -47.79 14.99 -0.61
CA LYS A 348 -46.36 15.18 -1.00
C LYS A 348 -45.82 16.59 -0.72
N GLN A 349 -45.69 16.93 0.55
CA GLN A 349 -45.31 18.26 1.02
C GLN A 349 -43.79 18.52 1.03
N PHE A 350 -42.96 17.49 1.07
CA PHE A 350 -41.50 17.55 1.05
C PHE A 350 -40.99 17.88 -0.35
N LYS A 351 -40.26 18.99 -0.46
CA LYS A 351 -39.67 19.46 -1.72
C LYS A 351 -38.15 19.41 -1.64
N ARG A 352 -37.56 18.54 -2.45
CA ARG A 352 -36.10 18.38 -2.55
C ARG A 352 -35.48 19.51 -3.39
N ILE A 353 -34.31 20.01 -2.98
CA ILE A 353 -33.55 21.05 -3.69
C ILE A 353 -32.84 20.43 -4.90
N ARG A 354 -32.33 19.19 -4.79
CA ARG A 354 -31.74 18.42 -5.91
C ARG A 354 -32.58 17.19 -6.26
N LYS A 355 -33.15 17.14 -7.47
CA LYS A 355 -33.90 15.97 -7.98
C LYS A 355 -32.98 15.07 -8.80
N SER A 356 -32.53 13.95 -8.23
CA SER A 356 -31.83 12.89 -8.98
C SER A 356 -32.82 12.06 -9.80
N SER A 357 -32.47 11.69 -11.03
CA SER A 357 -33.42 11.09 -12.00
C SER A 357 -33.64 9.58 -11.84
N SER A 358 -32.86 8.90 -10.99
CA SER A 358 -32.81 7.44 -10.92
C SER A 358 -33.81 6.79 -9.96
N TYR A 359 -34.55 7.56 -9.16
CA TYR A 359 -35.48 7.01 -8.15
C TYR A 359 -36.66 7.94 -7.87
N ASP A 360 -37.83 7.35 -7.58
CA ASP A 360 -39.02 8.06 -7.10
C ASP A 360 -38.95 8.22 -5.57
N TYR A 361 -38.20 9.23 -5.11
CA TYR A 361 -37.99 9.51 -3.68
C TYR A 361 -39.25 9.96 -2.93
N GLU A 362 -40.28 10.38 -3.65
CA GLU A 362 -41.45 11.08 -3.11
C GLU A 362 -42.17 10.30 -1.99
N ALA A 363 -42.33 8.98 -2.12
CA ALA A 363 -43.02 8.18 -1.10
C ALA A 363 -42.17 7.94 0.16
N LEU A 364 -40.84 7.89 0.01
CA LEU A 364 -39.93 7.64 1.11
C LEU A 364 -39.65 8.92 1.90
N ASP A 365 -39.40 10.03 1.22
CA ASP A 365 -39.13 11.32 1.85
C ASP A 365 -40.32 11.75 2.72
N GLU A 366 -41.56 11.51 2.25
CA GLU A 366 -42.75 11.73 3.06
C GLU A 366 -42.84 10.80 4.26
N ALA A 367 -42.65 9.49 4.08
CA ALA A 367 -42.70 8.54 5.19
C ALA A 367 -41.64 8.84 6.27
N MET A 368 -40.43 9.24 5.85
CA MET A 368 -39.36 9.69 6.75
C MET A 368 -39.71 11.00 7.43
N SER A 369 -40.22 11.99 6.69
CA SER A 369 -40.66 13.28 7.26
C SER A 369 -41.69 13.08 8.36
N ILE A 370 -42.73 12.29 8.09
CA ILE A 370 -43.78 11.93 9.06
C ILE A 370 -43.16 11.21 10.27
N SER A 371 -42.31 10.22 10.04
CA SER A 371 -41.71 9.42 11.11
C SER A 371 -40.85 10.26 12.06
N VAL A 372 -40.09 11.21 11.51
CA VAL A 372 -39.24 12.12 12.29
C VAL A 372 -40.07 13.21 13.00
N GLU A 373 -41.15 13.69 12.39
CA GLU A 373 -42.07 14.66 13.01
C GLU A 373 -42.74 14.10 14.26
N MET A 374 -43.03 12.79 14.26
CA MET A 374 -43.72 12.08 15.34
C MET A 374 -42.79 11.59 16.47
N LEU A 375 -41.50 11.88 16.41
CA LEU A 375 -40.59 11.63 17.53
C LEU A 375 -40.93 12.54 18.71
N ARG A 376 -40.64 12.07 19.92
CA ARG A 376 -40.76 12.92 21.12
C ARG A 376 -39.78 14.09 21.02
N GLU A 377 -40.17 15.25 21.56
CA GLU A 377 -39.38 16.49 21.41
C GLU A 377 -38.00 16.41 22.10
N ASP A 378 -37.86 15.57 23.13
CA ASP A 378 -36.60 15.29 23.81
C ASP A 378 -35.58 14.54 22.94
N ILE A 379 -36.02 13.53 22.18
CA ILE A 379 -35.14 12.69 21.33
C ILE A 379 -34.97 13.19 19.90
N LYS A 380 -35.80 14.16 19.47
CA LYS A 380 -35.77 14.71 18.11
C LYS A 380 -34.42 15.37 17.79
N TYR A 381 -33.82 16.04 18.77
CA TYR A 381 -32.49 16.64 18.66
C TYR A 381 -31.39 15.57 18.47
N TYR A 382 -31.45 14.46 19.21
CA TYR A 382 -30.50 13.36 19.05
C TYR A 382 -30.60 12.71 17.66
N TYR A 383 -31.80 12.59 17.10
CA TYR A 383 -31.94 12.07 15.74
C TYR A 383 -31.38 13.05 14.69
N THR A 384 -31.46 14.37 14.92
CA THR A 384 -30.82 15.35 14.03
C THR A 384 -29.29 15.25 14.07
N ASP A 385 -28.70 14.96 15.23
CA ASP A 385 -27.24 14.77 15.34
C ASP A 385 -26.74 13.61 14.46
N LEU A 386 -27.55 12.57 14.23
CA LEU A 386 -27.18 11.41 13.41
C LEU A 386 -27.02 11.73 11.91
N SER A 387 -27.32 12.96 11.46
CA SER A 387 -27.11 13.36 10.06
C SER A 387 -25.63 13.44 9.66
N ILE A 388 -24.69 13.41 10.61
CA ILE A 388 -23.24 13.38 10.34
C ILE A 388 -22.73 11.99 9.94
N LEU A 389 -23.55 10.95 10.09
CA LEU A 389 -23.20 9.59 9.73
C LEU A 389 -23.09 9.44 8.21
N GLN A 390 -21.96 8.91 7.74
CA GLN A 390 -21.76 8.62 6.32
C GLN A 390 -22.49 7.33 5.90
N LYS A 391 -22.77 7.22 4.59
CA LYS A 391 -23.29 6.00 3.99
C LYS A 391 -22.31 4.85 4.18
N ASP A 392 -22.83 3.65 4.39
CA ASP A 392 -22.03 2.42 4.54
C ASP A 392 -21.02 2.40 5.71
N VAL A 393 -21.10 3.34 6.64
CA VAL A 393 -20.27 3.38 7.86
C VAL A 393 -21.06 2.87 9.05
N LYS A 394 -20.51 1.85 9.72
CA LYS A 394 -21.05 1.28 10.95
C LYS A 394 -20.36 1.92 12.15
N VAL A 395 -21.10 2.66 12.96
CA VAL A 395 -20.54 3.47 14.07
C VAL A 395 -20.68 2.73 15.40
N PRO A 396 -19.60 2.63 16.20
CA PRO A 396 -19.66 2.06 17.53
C PRO A 396 -20.37 3.01 18.50
N THR A 397 -21.07 2.44 19.48
CA THR A 397 -21.83 3.17 20.50
C THR A 397 -20.99 4.24 21.23
N LYS A 398 -19.70 3.98 21.45
CA LYS A 398 -18.81 4.89 22.18
C LYS A 398 -18.66 6.27 21.53
N VAL A 399 -18.69 6.35 20.20
CA VAL A 399 -18.64 7.63 19.46
C VAL A 399 -19.87 8.49 19.78
N LEU A 400 -21.04 7.86 19.90
CA LEU A 400 -22.29 8.54 20.22
C LEU A 400 -22.36 8.95 21.71
N CYS A 401 -21.71 8.18 22.59
CA CYS A 401 -21.52 8.59 23.99
C CYS A 401 -20.71 9.90 24.08
N ILE A 402 -19.65 10.03 23.28
CA ILE A 402 -18.85 11.26 23.20
C ILE A 402 -19.70 12.41 22.62
N LEU A 403 -20.50 12.14 21.59
CA LEU A 403 -21.33 13.16 20.94
C LEU A 403 -22.40 13.75 21.87
N TRP A 404 -23.02 12.91 22.71
CA TRP A 404 -24.13 13.30 23.59
C TRP A 404 -23.73 13.58 25.03
N ASP A 405 -22.48 13.30 25.43
CA ASP A 405 -21.97 13.48 26.80
C ASP A 405 -22.78 12.62 27.81
N MET A 406 -23.05 11.36 27.44
CA MET A 406 -23.92 10.42 28.17
C MET A 406 -23.26 9.05 28.37
N GLU A 407 -23.76 8.29 29.36
CA GLU A 407 -23.33 6.91 29.60
C GLU A 407 -23.83 5.96 28.51
N THR A 408 -23.14 4.82 28.35
CA THR A 408 -23.39 3.89 27.24
C THR A 408 -24.81 3.34 27.24
N GLU A 409 -25.35 3.04 28.42
CA GLU A 409 -26.68 2.48 28.60
C GLU A 409 -27.79 3.46 28.17
N GLU A 410 -27.67 4.74 28.54
CA GLU A 410 -28.64 5.76 28.17
C GLU A 410 -28.66 5.99 26.64
N VAL A 411 -27.47 5.99 26.03
CA VAL A 411 -27.30 6.11 24.58
C VAL A 411 -27.93 4.91 23.88
N GLU A 412 -27.69 3.69 24.35
CA GLU A 412 -28.29 2.47 23.78
C GLU A 412 -29.81 2.47 23.90
N ASP A 413 -30.38 2.96 25.01
CA ASP A 413 -31.84 3.05 25.19
C ASP A 413 -32.46 4.03 24.17
N ILE A 414 -31.83 5.18 23.91
CA ILE A 414 -32.26 6.15 22.89
C ILE A 414 -32.15 5.54 21.48
N LEU A 415 -31.01 4.93 21.16
CA LEU A 415 -30.77 4.34 19.84
C LEU A 415 -31.72 3.18 19.56
N GLN A 416 -32.07 2.40 20.59
CA GLN A 416 -33.04 1.33 20.47
C GLN A 416 -34.44 1.83 20.11
N GLU A 417 -34.84 3.02 20.58
CA GLU A 417 -36.10 3.63 20.15
C GLU A 417 -36.10 3.94 18.65
N PHE A 418 -34.97 4.42 18.11
CA PHE A 418 -34.83 4.64 16.66
C PHE A 418 -34.84 3.33 15.87
N VAL A 419 -34.19 2.27 16.39
CA VAL A 419 -34.23 0.92 15.78
C VAL A 419 -35.66 0.37 15.76
N ASN A 420 -36.39 0.50 16.86
CA ASN A 420 -37.79 0.07 16.97
C ASN A 420 -38.71 0.80 15.99
N LYS A 421 -38.37 2.03 15.60
CA LYS A 421 -39.08 2.84 14.60
C LYS A 421 -38.56 2.63 13.16
N SER A 422 -37.60 1.73 12.97
CA SER A 422 -36.91 1.48 11.68
C SER A 422 -36.21 2.73 11.10
N LEU A 423 -35.90 3.71 11.96
CA LEU A 423 -35.18 4.93 11.60
C LEU A 423 -33.66 4.76 11.68
N LEU A 424 -33.20 3.69 12.30
CA LEU A 424 -31.80 3.31 12.47
C LEU A 424 -31.67 1.78 12.45
N PHE A 425 -30.53 1.25 12.04
CA PHE A 425 -30.25 -0.18 12.07
C PHE A 425 -29.10 -0.48 13.03
N CYS A 426 -29.14 -1.66 13.65
CA CYS A 426 -28.13 -2.12 14.60
C CYS A 426 -27.62 -3.50 14.16
N ASP A 427 -26.31 -3.61 14.05
CA ASP A 427 -25.58 -4.86 13.84
C ASP A 427 -24.93 -5.29 15.16
N ARG A 428 -24.95 -6.61 15.41
CA ARG A 428 -24.68 -7.19 16.74
C ARG A 428 -23.55 -8.20 16.60
N ASN A 429 -22.39 -7.89 17.18
CA ASN A 429 -21.24 -8.79 17.20
C ASN A 429 -20.58 -8.77 18.60
N GLY A 430 -21.09 -9.61 19.50
CA GLY A 430 -20.63 -9.69 20.89
C GLY A 430 -21.06 -8.49 21.74
N LYS A 431 -20.14 -7.92 22.51
CA LYS A 431 -20.41 -6.81 23.46
C LYS A 431 -20.67 -5.45 22.79
N SER A 432 -20.20 -5.25 21.56
CA SER A 432 -20.23 -3.94 20.90
C SER A 432 -21.37 -3.87 19.87
N PHE A 433 -22.29 -2.94 20.08
CA PHE A 433 -23.34 -2.62 19.11
C PHE A 433 -22.84 -1.61 18.09
N ARG A 434 -23.16 -1.87 16.82
CA ARG A 434 -22.77 -1.03 15.69
C ARG A 434 -24.00 -0.51 14.97
N TYR A 435 -24.17 0.80 14.96
CA TYR A 435 -25.34 1.44 14.36
C TYR A 435 -25.02 1.99 12.97
N TYR A 436 -25.99 1.91 12.07
CA TYR A 436 -25.86 2.47 10.71
C TYR A 436 -27.22 2.88 10.15
N LEU A 437 -27.19 3.77 9.16
CA LEU A 437 -28.35 4.22 8.41
C LEU A 437 -28.36 3.58 7.03
N HIS A 438 -29.56 3.39 6.47
CA HIS A 438 -29.69 3.03 5.07
C HIS A 438 -29.38 4.26 4.19
N ASP A 439 -28.75 4.08 3.02
CA ASP A 439 -28.33 5.18 2.13
C ASP A 439 -29.40 6.24 1.89
N LEU A 440 -30.63 5.78 1.65
CA LEU A 440 -31.77 6.65 1.39
C LEU A 440 -32.17 7.49 2.62
N GLN A 441 -31.93 7.01 3.84
CA GLN A 441 -32.16 7.77 5.07
C GLN A 441 -31.06 8.83 5.25
N VAL A 442 -29.81 8.50 4.95
CA VAL A 442 -28.71 9.47 4.95
C VAL A 442 -29.00 10.59 3.95
N ASP A 443 -29.37 10.24 2.72
CA ASP A 443 -29.77 11.20 1.69
C ASP A 443 -30.89 12.14 2.13
N PHE A 444 -31.90 11.59 2.83
CA PHE A 444 -33.00 12.37 3.39
C PHE A 444 -32.52 13.33 4.48
N LEU A 445 -31.70 12.86 5.42
CA LEU A 445 -31.19 13.67 6.53
C LEU A 445 -30.23 14.77 6.07
N THR A 446 -29.33 14.47 5.14
CA THR A 446 -28.39 15.44 4.55
C THR A 446 -29.15 16.56 3.84
N GLU A 447 -30.23 16.24 3.13
CA GLU A 447 -31.08 17.25 2.49
C GLU A 447 -31.85 18.07 3.52
N LYS A 448 -32.51 17.42 4.50
CA LYS A 448 -33.35 18.07 5.51
C LYS A 448 -32.55 19.05 6.37
N ASN A 449 -31.35 18.64 6.80
CA ASN A 449 -30.54 19.38 7.78
C ASN A 449 -29.34 20.10 7.13
N CYS A 450 -29.36 20.35 5.82
CA CYS A 450 -28.21 20.87 5.07
C CYS A 450 -27.56 22.13 5.69
N SER A 451 -28.34 23.02 6.31
CA SER A 451 -27.82 24.24 6.95
C SER A 451 -27.12 23.98 8.28
N GLN A 452 -27.44 22.88 8.96
CA GLN A 452 -26.95 22.56 10.32
C GLN A 452 -25.74 21.62 10.31
N LEU A 453 -25.42 20.99 9.17
CA LEU A 453 -24.33 19.99 9.08
C LEU A 453 -22.99 20.54 9.57
N GLN A 454 -22.66 21.79 9.24
CA GLN A 454 -21.40 22.41 9.67
C GLN A 454 -21.32 22.52 11.20
N ASP A 455 -22.42 22.90 11.85
CA ASP A 455 -22.49 23.03 13.32
C ASP A 455 -22.42 21.67 14.01
N LEU A 456 -23.04 20.63 13.43
CA LEU A 456 -22.98 19.27 13.95
C LEU A 456 -21.57 18.68 13.84
N HIS A 457 -20.87 18.91 12.72
CA HIS A 457 -19.47 18.51 12.59
C HIS A 457 -18.57 19.25 13.58
N LYS A 458 -18.81 20.54 13.81
CA LYS A 458 -18.09 21.30 14.86
C LYS A 458 -18.37 20.75 16.27
N LYS A 459 -19.61 20.35 16.55
CA LYS A 459 -20.02 19.76 17.82
C LYS A 459 -19.26 18.46 18.12
N ILE A 460 -19.19 17.52 17.17
CA ILE A 460 -18.47 16.25 17.41
C ILE A 460 -16.97 16.46 17.64
N ILE A 461 -16.34 17.41 16.94
CA ILE A 461 -14.91 17.73 17.14
C ILE A 461 -14.68 18.33 18.53
N THR A 462 -15.54 19.25 18.95
CA THR A 462 -15.44 19.89 20.27
C THR A 462 -15.55 18.85 21.40
N GLN A 463 -16.46 17.89 21.24
CA GLN A 463 -16.59 16.79 22.20
C GLN A 463 -15.40 15.84 22.15
N PHE A 464 -14.91 15.50 20.96
CA PHE A 464 -13.71 14.67 20.82
C PHE A 464 -12.53 15.29 21.56
N GLN A 465 -12.25 16.58 21.38
CA GLN A 465 -11.15 17.29 22.05
C GLN A 465 -11.30 17.38 23.57
N ARG A 466 -12.54 17.32 24.09
CA ARG A 466 -12.81 17.30 25.53
C ARG A 466 -12.47 15.95 26.17
N TYR A 467 -12.68 14.86 25.42
CA TYR A 467 -12.51 13.49 25.91
C TYR A 467 -11.16 12.87 25.57
N HIS A 468 -10.60 13.21 24.40
CA HIS A 468 -9.42 12.60 23.83
C HIS A 468 -8.45 13.66 23.30
N GLN A 469 -7.17 13.28 23.27
CA GLN A 469 -6.17 13.98 22.47
C GLN A 469 -5.84 13.16 21.22
N PRO A 470 -5.53 13.82 20.08
CA PRO A 470 -5.32 13.10 18.83
C PRO A 470 -4.21 12.04 18.86
N HIS A 471 -3.15 12.24 19.65
CA HIS A 471 -1.99 11.36 19.71
C HIS A 471 -2.03 10.32 20.85
N THR A 472 -3.15 10.19 21.59
CA THR A 472 -3.27 9.29 22.76
C THR A 472 -4.35 8.21 22.59
N LEU A 473 -4.83 8.00 21.36
CA LEU A 473 -5.81 6.94 21.09
C LEU A 473 -5.13 5.57 21.21
N SER A 474 -5.69 4.72 22.08
CA SER A 474 -5.19 3.35 22.23
C SER A 474 -5.90 2.42 21.24
N PRO A 475 -5.18 1.50 20.56
CA PRO A 475 -5.79 0.53 19.64
C PRO A 475 -6.86 -0.37 20.28
N ASP A 476 -6.80 -0.56 21.60
CA ASP A 476 -7.74 -1.39 22.35
C ASP A 476 -9.15 -0.80 22.48
N GLN A 477 -9.32 0.51 22.21
CA GLN A 477 -10.60 1.19 22.32
C GLN A 477 -11.50 0.91 21.10
N GLU A 478 -12.80 0.68 21.34
CA GLU A 478 -13.75 0.30 20.30
C GLU A 478 -13.96 1.38 19.22
N ASP A 479 -13.72 2.65 19.56
CA ASP A 479 -13.89 3.82 18.69
C ASP A 479 -12.59 4.29 18.01
N CYS A 480 -11.45 3.69 18.35
CA CYS A 480 -10.13 4.05 17.82
C CYS A 480 -10.10 4.08 16.28
N MET A 481 -10.58 3.01 15.64
CA MET A 481 -10.63 2.92 14.17
C MET A 481 -11.57 3.94 13.53
N TYR A 482 -12.62 4.36 14.23
CA TYR A 482 -13.52 5.40 13.72
C TYR A 482 -12.79 6.75 13.70
N TRP A 483 -12.11 7.11 14.78
CA TRP A 483 -11.39 8.38 14.88
C TRP A 483 -10.21 8.48 13.92
N TYR A 484 -9.38 7.44 13.78
CA TYR A 484 -8.28 7.46 12.81
C TYR A 484 -8.76 7.65 11.36
N ASN A 485 -9.93 7.12 11.02
CA ASN A 485 -10.46 7.18 9.65
C ASN A 485 -11.31 8.42 9.37
N PHE A 486 -12.05 8.96 10.35
CA PHE A 486 -13.06 9.98 10.09
C PHE A 486 -12.88 11.30 10.84
N LEU A 487 -11.84 11.44 11.69
CA LEU A 487 -11.59 12.71 12.40
C LEU A 487 -11.26 13.85 11.42
N ALA A 488 -10.38 13.60 10.44
CA ALA A 488 -10.05 14.58 9.39
C ALA A 488 -11.28 14.96 8.56
N TYR A 489 -12.12 13.98 8.20
CA TYR A 489 -13.40 14.21 7.52
C TYR A 489 -14.33 15.16 8.29
N HIS A 490 -14.49 14.95 9.60
CA HIS A 490 -15.33 15.81 10.41
C HIS A 490 -14.78 17.24 10.49
N MET A 491 -13.46 17.41 10.65
CA MET A 491 -12.80 18.72 10.65
C MET A 491 -12.94 19.47 9.31
N ALA A 492 -12.74 18.76 8.20
CA ALA A 492 -12.94 19.28 6.85
C ALA A 492 -14.40 19.70 6.62
N SER A 493 -15.36 18.85 6.99
CA SER A 493 -16.80 19.13 6.83
C SER A 493 -17.29 20.29 7.71
N ALA A 494 -16.63 20.53 8.86
CA ALA A 494 -16.86 21.70 9.71
C ALA A 494 -16.22 23.00 9.16
N LYS A 495 -15.37 22.92 8.14
CA LYS A 495 -14.50 24.00 7.62
C LYS A 495 -13.56 24.58 8.70
N MET A 496 -13.09 23.74 9.61
CA MET A 496 -12.17 24.09 10.70
C MET A 496 -10.73 23.86 10.27
N HIS A 497 -10.20 24.75 9.40
CA HIS A 497 -8.88 24.58 8.80
C HIS A 497 -7.74 24.61 9.83
N LYS A 498 -7.82 25.42 10.89
CA LYS A 498 -6.75 25.51 11.90
C LYS A 498 -6.56 24.22 12.67
N GLU A 499 -7.65 23.62 13.10
CA GLU A 499 -7.65 22.34 13.81
C GLU A 499 -7.25 21.19 12.89
N LEU A 500 -7.68 21.25 11.62
CA LEU A 500 -7.26 20.29 10.59
C LEU A 500 -5.75 20.36 10.32
N CYS A 501 -5.19 21.56 10.11
CA CYS A 501 -3.76 21.77 9.93
C CYS A 501 -2.96 21.29 11.15
N ALA A 502 -3.43 21.60 12.37
CA ALA A 502 -2.76 21.15 13.60
C ALA A 502 -2.74 19.63 13.74
N LEU A 503 -3.77 18.93 13.24
CA LEU A 503 -3.83 17.46 13.23
C LEU A 503 -2.95 16.86 12.12
N MET A 504 -3.15 17.30 10.87
CA MET A 504 -2.53 16.69 9.70
C MET A 504 -1.04 17.03 9.59
N PHE A 505 -0.61 18.22 10.00
CA PHE A 505 0.79 18.65 9.97
C PHE A 505 1.54 18.26 11.26
N SER A 506 1.09 17.23 11.97
CA SER A 506 1.79 16.68 13.15
C SER A 506 2.45 15.35 12.81
N LEU A 507 3.77 15.25 13.02
CA LEU A 507 4.52 14.01 12.81
C LEU A 507 4.03 12.86 13.71
N ASP A 508 3.56 13.15 14.91
CA ASP A 508 3.05 12.15 15.85
C ASP A 508 1.74 11.52 15.36
N TRP A 509 0.87 12.33 14.74
CA TRP A 509 -0.34 11.83 14.11
C TRP A 509 -0.03 10.92 12.92
N ILE A 510 0.94 11.34 12.08
CA ILE A 510 1.42 10.52 10.96
C ILE A 510 1.98 9.20 11.48
N LYS A 511 2.77 9.23 12.55
CA LYS A 511 3.30 8.03 13.20
C LYS A 511 2.20 7.08 13.62
N ALA A 512 1.31 7.55 14.50
CA ALA A 512 0.28 6.71 15.09
C ALA A 512 -0.68 6.15 14.02
N LYS A 513 -1.04 6.96 13.02
CA LYS A 513 -1.92 6.53 11.94
C LYS A 513 -1.24 5.56 10.96
N THR A 514 0.00 5.83 10.55
CA THR A 514 0.70 4.97 9.59
C THR A 514 1.09 3.63 10.18
N GLU A 515 1.43 3.56 11.47
CA GLU A 515 1.67 2.30 12.18
C GLU A 515 0.43 1.41 12.22
N LEU A 516 -0.77 2.01 12.32
CA LEU A 516 -2.04 1.27 12.39
C LEU A 516 -2.62 0.92 11.01
N VAL A 517 -2.86 1.90 10.14
CA VAL A 517 -3.60 1.74 8.87
C VAL A 517 -2.72 1.85 7.62
N GLY A 518 -1.49 2.34 7.77
CA GLY A 518 -0.61 2.66 6.65
C GLY A 518 -0.78 4.07 6.08
N PRO A 519 0.06 4.46 5.10
CA PRO A 519 0.09 5.81 4.55
C PRO A 519 -0.99 6.06 3.48
N ALA A 520 -1.55 5.01 2.86
CA ALA A 520 -2.44 5.13 1.69
C ALA A 520 -3.67 6.00 1.97
N HIS A 521 -4.34 5.79 3.10
CA HIS A 521 -5.52 6.58 3.47
C HIS A 521 -5.16 8.05 3.75
N LEU A 522 -4.06 8.30 4.45
CA LEU A 522 -3.63 9.65 4.80
C LEU A 522 -3.25 10.45 3.55
N ILE A 523 -2.58 9.82 2.57
CA ILE A 523 -2.27 10.46 1.27
C ILE A 523 -3.56 10.92 0.57
N HIS A 524 -4.62 10.09 0.61
CA HIS A 524 -5.91 10.46 0.04
C HIS A 524 -6.53 11.66 0.76
N GLU A 525 -6.48 11.71 2.10
CA GLU A 525 -6.99 12.85 2.89
C GLU A 525 -6.27 14.17 2.54
N PHE A 526 -4.95 14.14 2.35
CA PHE A 526 -4.19 15.32 1.91
C PHE A 526 -4.65 15.83 0.53
N VAL A 527 -4.99 14.93 -0.39
CA VAL A 527 -5.47 15.30 -1.72
C VAL A 527 -6.90 15.85 -1.65
N GLU A 528 -7.79 15.15 -0.94
CA GLU A 528 -9.21 15.51 -0.88
C GLU A 528 -9.44 16.83 -0.14
N TYR A 529 -8.78 17.05 1.00
CA TYR A 529 -9.03 18.22 1.84
C TYR A 529 -8.18 19.44 1.49
N ARG A 530 -7.31 19.33 0.48
CA ARG A 530 -6.44 20.43 0.01
C ARG A 530 -7.21 21.71 -0.31
N HIS A 531 -8.40 21.61 -0.88
CA HIS A 531 -9.21 22.75 -1.30
C HIS A 531 -9.74 23.63 -0.14
N ILE A 532 -9.62 23.16 1.11
CA ILE A 532 -10.08 23.86 2.31
C ILE A 532 -8.94 24.67 2.95
N LEU A 533 -7.69 24.40 2.55
CA LEU A 533 -6.48 25.01 3.11
C LEU A 533 -6.18 26.36 2.46
N ASP A 534 -5.53 27.25 3.22
CA ASP A 534 -5.02 28.53 2.71
C ASP A 534 -3.81 28.31 1.77
N GLU A 535 -3.45 29.30 0.95
CA GLU A 535 -2.32 29.18 -0.01
C GLU A 535 -0.97 28.85 0.66
N LYS A 536 -0.72 29.36 1.88
CA LYS A 536 0.50 29.01 2.63
C LYS A 536 0.48 27.56 3.12
N ASP A 537 -0.67 27.11 3.58
CA ASP A 537 -0.88 25.76 4.08
C ASP A 537 -0.89 24.73 2.93
N CYS A 538 -1.19 25.17 1.70
CA CYS A 538 -1.04 24.34 0.51
C CYS A 538 0.42 23.90 0.29
N ALA A 539 1.39 24.79 0.49
CA ALA A 539 2.81 24.44 0.35
C ALA A 539 3.26 23.44 1.43
N VAL A 540 2.79 23.62 2.67
CA VAL A 540 3.04 22.67 3.77
C VAL A 540 2.39 21.32 3.46
N SER A 541 1.14 21.33 2.99
CA SER A 541 0.44 20.11 2.56
C SER A 541 1.17 19.38 1.43
N GLU A 542 1.75 20.10 0.47
CA GLU A 542 2.58 19.51 -0.58
C GLU A 542 3.82 18.83 -0.01
N ASN A 543 4.51 19.48 0.95
CA ASN A 543 5.67 18.88 1.62
C ASN A 543 5.32 17.57 2.31
N PHE A 544 4.21 17.51 3.04
CA PHE A 544 3.75 16.27 3.69
C PHE A 544 3.28 15.23 2.68
N GLN A 545 2.62 15.63 1.59
CA GLN A 545 2.20 14.73 0.53
C GLN A 545 3.42 14.08 -0.17
N GLU A 546 4.44 14.88 -0.50
CA GLU A 546 5.70 14.40 -1.05
C GLU A 546 6.38 13.44 -0.08
N PHE A 547 6.53 13.84 1.19
CA PHE A 547 7.11 13.02 2.26
C PHE A 547 6.43 11.65 2.40
N LEU A 548 5.08 11.62 2.47
CA LEU A 548 4.32 10.38 2.59
C LEU A 548 4.40 9.53 1.32
N SER A 549 4.50 10.15 0.15
CA SER A 549 4.62 9.43 -1.11
C SER A 549 6.00 8.78 -1.28
N LEU A 550 7.07 9.51 -0.95
CA LEU A 550 8.44 9.03 -1.02
C LEU A 550 8.65 7.90 -0.02
N ASN A 551 8.19 8.08 1.22
CA ASN A 551 8.37 7.12 2.30
C ASN A 551 7.23 6.09 2.40
N GLY A 552 6.26 6.10 1.48
CA GLY A 552 5.06 5.25 1.58
C GLY A 552 5.35 3.74 1.56
N HIS A 553 6.49 3.34 1.00
CA HIS A 553 6.95 1.96 0.99
C HIS A 553 7.57 1.51 2.32
N LEU A 554 8.00 2.45 3.17
CA LEU A 554 8.57 2.22 4.51
C LEU A 554 7.50 2.33 5.61
N LEU A 555 6.62 3.33 5.47
CA LEU A 555 5.61 3.65 6.48
C LEU A 555 4.57 2.51 6.61
N GLY A 556 4.30 2.10 7.85
CA GLY A 556 3.36 1.03 8.18
C GLY A 556 3.89 -0.40 8.00
N ARG A 557 5.15 -0.59 7.55
CA ARG A 557 5.82 -1.89 7.55
C ARG A 557 6.66 -2.05 8.82
N GLN A 558 6.60 -3.24 9.43
CA GLN A 558 7.43 -3.56 10.58
C GLN A 558 8.79 -4.12 10.12
N PRO A 559 9.91 -3.77 10.78
CA PRO A 559 10.01 -2.88 11.93
C PRO A 559 9.73 -1.41 11.55
N PHE A 560 8.95 -0.71 12.37
CA PHE A 560 8.51 0.65 12.04
C PHE A 560 9.70 1.61 12.00
N PRO A 561 9.82 2.43 10.93
CA PRO A 561 10.90 3.40 10.83
C PRO A 561 10.69 4.56 11.81
N ASN A 562 11.79 5.16 12.29
CA ASN A 562 11.71 6.40 13.05
C ASN A 562 11.37 7.57 12.12
N ILE A 563 10.16 8.13 12.26
CA ILE A 563 9.65 9.23 11.42
C ILE A 563 10.50 10.48 11.54
N VAL A 564 11.07 10.77 12.71
CA VAL A 564 11.95 11.92 12.90
C VAL A 564 13.20 11.77 12.02
N GLN A 565 13.78 10.58 11.96
CA GLN A 565 14.95 10.31 11.10
C GLN A 565 14.61 10.42 9.61
N LEU A 566 13.43 9.96 9.19
CA LEU A 566 12.94 10.15 7.81
C LEU A 566 12.74 11.64 7.51
N GLY A 567 12.13 12.40 8.43
CA GLY A 567 11.93 13.84 8.28
C GLY A 567 13.24 14.63 8.20
N LEU A 568 14.31 14.18 8.87
CA LEU A 568 15.65 14.78 8.75
C LEU A 568 16.27 14.65 7.35
N CYS A 569 15.78 13.70 6.53
CA CYS A 569 16.23 13.51 5.15
C CYS A 569 15.56 14.50 4.18
N GLU A 570 14.48 15.18 4.58
CA GLU A 570 13.77 16.15 3.75
C GLU A 570 14.57 17.47 3.55
N PRO A 571 14.24 18.26 2.50
CA PRO A 571 14.85 19.57 2.27
C PRO A 571 14.68 20.52 3.45
N GLU A 572 15.65 21.41 3.69
CA GLU A 572 15.58 22.36 4.83
C GLU A 572 14.42 23.37 4.72
N THR A 573 13.92 23.59 3.50
CA THR A 573 12.75 24.42 3.23
C THR A 573 11.43 23.75 3.61
N SER A 574 11.42 22.43 3.76
CA SER A 574 10.23 21.64 4.07
C SER A 574 9.85 21.79 5.55
N GLU A 575 8.55 21.97 5.82
CA GLU A 575 8.04 22.03 7.19
C GLU A 575 8.28 20.71 7.94
N VAL A 576 8.23 19.58 7.23
CA VAL A 576 8.52 18.24 7.76
C VAL A 576 9.92 18.19 8.38
N TYR A 577 10.91 18.75 7.68
CA TYR A 577 12.29 18.82 8.18
C TYR A 577 12.40 19.69 9.42
N GLN A 578 11.74 20.84 9.43
CA GLN A 578 11.82 21.79 10.55
C GLN A 578 11.22 21.18 11.82
N GLN A 579 10.07 20.52 11.70
CA GLN A 579 9.45 19.80 12.82
C GLN A 579 10.32 18.63 13.30
N ALA A 580 10.81 17.80 12.37
CA ALA A 580 11.67 16.67 12.72
C ALA A 580 12.97 17.13 13.40
N LYS A 581 13.59 18.21 12.91
CA LYS A 581 14.79 18.77 13.53
C LYS A 581 14.53 19.29 14.95
N LEU A 582 13.36 19.87 15.18
CA LEU A 582 12.96 20.36 16.49
C LEU A 582 12.72 19.20 17.48
N GLN A 583 12.00 18.15 17.07
CA GLN A 583 11.80 16.94 17.87
C GLN A 583 13.13 16.22 18.15
N ALA A 584 13.98 16.08 17.12
CA ALA A 584 15.30 15.46 17.27
C ALA A 584 16.14 16.17 18.33
N LYS A 585 16.21 17.51 18.31
CA LYS A 585 16.96 18.27 19.32
C LYS A 585 16.46 18.05 20.75
N GLN A 586 15.16 17.85 20.94
CA GLN A 586 14.59 17.57 22.26
C GLN A 586 14.91 16.15 22.74
N GLU A 587 15.05 15.20 21.81
CA GLU A 587 15.29 13.79 22.11
C GLU A 587 16.78 13.41 22.18
N VAL A 588 17.68 14.18 21.55
CA VAL A 588 19.13 13.98 21.68
C VAL A 588 19.57 14.13 23.14
N ASP A 589 18.99 15.08 23.87
CA ASP A 589 19.19 15.23 25.32
C ASP A 589 18.81 13.96 26.12
N ASN A 590 17.96 13.09 25.56
CA ASN A 590 17.53 11.82 26.14
C ASN A 590 18.36 10.61 25.69
N GLY A 591 19.44 10.82 24.91
CA GLY A 591 20.36 9.77 24.48
C GLY A 591 20.00 9.07 23.17
N MET A 592 19.05 9.61 22.40
CA MET A 592 18.73 9.13 21.05
C MET A 592 19.76 9.63 20.03
N LEU A 593 20.18 8.77 19.12
CA LEU A 593 21.17 9.09 18.08
C LEU A 593 20.46 9.44 16.77
N TYR A 594 20.48 10.72 16.41
CA TYR A 594 19.98 11.22 15.13
C TYR A 594 21.11 11.56 14.17
N LEU A 595 20.85 11.34 12.87
CA LEU A 595 21.81 11.63 11.81
C LEU A 595 21.29 12.74 10.91
N GLU A 596 22.15 13.73 10.66
CA GLU A 596 21.93 14.82 9.71
C GLU A 596 22.65 14.52 8.40
N TRP A 597 21.89 14.56 7.30
CA TRP A 597 22.43 14.42 5.96
C TRP A 597 22.89 15.79 5.44
N ILE A 598 24.20 16.00 5.36
CA ILE A 598 24.79 17.33 5.12
C ILE A 598 24.68 17.75 3.66
N ASN A 599 25.04 16.86 2.73
CA ASN A 599 25.13 17.16 1.30
C ASN A 599 23.77 17.08 0.57
N LYS A 600 22.66 16.90 1.30
CA LYS A 600 21.30 16.82 0.75
C LYS A 600 20.89 18.03 -0.07
N LYS A 601 21.41 19.23 0.25
CA LYS A 601 21.09 20.49 -0.42
C LYS A 601 21.57 20.50 -1.89
N ASN A 602 22.69 19.83 -2.15
CA ASN A 602 23.30 19.75 -3.47
C ASN A 602 22.61 18.70 -4.34
N ILE A 603 21.98 17.72 -3.71
CA ILE A 603 21.18 16.69 -4.35
C ILE A 603 19.78 17.28 -4.51
N THR A 604 19.70 18.32 -5.34
CA THR A 604 18.42 18.90 -5.72
C THR A 604 17.60 17.84 -6.41
N ASN A 605 16.36 17.63 -5.96
CA ASN A 605 15.39 16.79 -6.65
C ASN A 605 15.47 17.11 -8.15
N LEU A 606 15.85 16.09 -8.91
CA LEU A 606 16.08 16.17 -10.35
C LEU A 606 14.77 16.46 -11.10
N SER A 607 13.64 16.09 -10.49
CA SER A 607 12.30 16.41 -10.94
C SER A 607 11.91 17.84 -10.58
N ARG A 608 11.54 18.63 -11.60
CA ARG A 608 10.96 19.98 -11.52
C ARG A 608 9.60 19.98 -10.81
N LEU A 609 8.82 18.93 -11.03
CA LEU A 609 7.46 18.79 -10.49
C LEU A 609 7.17 17.30 -10.30
N VAL A 610 6.58 16.93 -9.16
CA VAL A 610 6.05 15.59 -8.90
C VAL A 610 4.55 15.75 -8.70
N VAL A 611 3.75 15.18 -9.59
CA VAL A 611 2.29 15.22 -9.50
C VAL A 611 1.79 13.81 -9.27
N ARG A 612 0.91 13.65 -8.29
CA ARG A 612 0.15 12.41 -8.07
C ARG A 612 -1.33 12.68 -8.32
N PRO A 613 -1.77 12.75 -9.59
CA PRO A 613 -3.17 12.99 -9.92
C PRO A 613 -4.00 11.70 -9.86
N HIS A 614 -3.33 10.54 -9.86
CA HIS A 614 -3.97 9.23 -9.91
C HIS A 614 -3.96 8.56 -8.54
N THR A 615 -5.01 7.78 -8.31
CA THR A 615 -5.13 6.91 -7.13
C THR A 615 -4.53 5.51 -7.37
N ASP A 616 -3.97 5.29 -8.56
CA ASP A 616 -3.29 4.05 -8.95
C ASP A 616 -2.01 4.33 -9.76
N ALA A 617 -1.33 3.24 -10.15
CA ALA A 617 -0.27 3.26 -11.14
C ALA A 617 -0.63 4.12 -12.36
N VAL A 618 0.33 4.95 -12.78
CA VAL A 618 0.21 5.77 -13.98
C VAL A 618 0.91 5.06 -15.12
N TYR A 619 0.14 4.60 -16.10
CA TYR A 619 0.68 3.88 -17.25
C TYR A 619 1.24 4.81 -18.31
N HIS A 620 0.58 5.96 -18.52
CA HIS A 620 1.07 6.93 -19.49
C HIS A 620 0.71 8.36 -19.12
N ALA A 621 1.59 9.28 -19.50
CA ALA A 621 1.32 10.70 -19.48
C ALA A 621 1.93 11.36 -20.72
N CYS A 622 1.34 12.48 -21.16
CA CYS A 622 1.82 13.23 -22.32
C CYS A 622 1.57 14.73 -22.13
N PHE A 623 2.46 15.54 -22.71
CA PHE A 623 2.26 16.98 -22.85
C PHE A 623 1.25 17.30 -23.94
N SER A 624 0.53 18.41 -23.76
CA SER A 624 -0.07 19.12 -24.89
C SER A 624 1.00 19.74 -25.79
N GLU A 625 0.67 19.96 -27.05
CA GLU A 625 1.55 20.56 -28.06
C GLU A 625 1.96 21.99 -27.67
N ASP A 626 1.07 22.71 -26.97
CA ASP A 626 1.37 24.02 -26.36
C ASP A 626 2.28 23.94 -25.12
N GLY A 627 2.53 22.75 -24.56
CA GLY A 627 3.34 22.51 -23.36
C GLY A 627 2.71 22.99 -22.05
N GLN A 628 1.47 23.51 -22.06
CA GLN A 628 0.81 24.10 -20.89
C GLN A 628 0.03 23.07 -20.05
N ARG A 629 -0.39 21.96 -20.65
CA ARG A 629 -1.22 20.93 -20.03
C ARG A 629 -0.52 19.56 -20.10
N ILE A 630 -0.81 18.74 -19.12
CA ILE A 630 -0.43 17.32 -19.09
C ILE A 630 -1.73 16.52 -19.01
N ALA A 631 -1.84 15.52 -19.89
CA ALA A 631 -2.86 14.50 -19.79
C ALA A 631 -2.21 13.22 -19.29
N SER A 632 -2.86 12.56 -18.34
CA SER A 632 -2.38 11.31 -17.78
C SER A 632 -3.49 10.30 -17.64
N CYS A 633 -3.10 9.04 -17.76
CA CYS A 633 -4.00 7.91 -17.65
C CYS A 633 -3.30 6.75 -16.94
N GLY A 634 -4.10 5.92 -16.27
CA GLY A 634 -3.58 4.83 -15.47
C GLY A 634 -4.63 3.79 -15.11
N ALA A 635 -4.28 2.98 -14.11
CA ALA A 635 -5.15 1.88 -13.67
C ALA A 635 -6.42 2.35 -12.94
N ASP A 636 -6.48 3.63 -12.53
CA ASP A 636 -7.72 4.22 -12.01
C ASP A 636 -8.80 4.48 -13.07
N LYS A 637 -8.52 4.15 -14.34
CA LYS A 637 -9.45 4.20 -15.48
C LYS A 637 -9.89 5.61 -15.87
N THR A 638 -9.27 6.61 -15.26
CA THR A 638 -9.55 8.01 -15.53
C THR A 638 -8.50 8.60 -16.45
N LEU A 639 -8.95 9.56 -17.25
CA LEU A 639 -8.10 10.52 -17.91
C LEU A 639 -8.12 11.78 -17.05
N GLN A 640 -6.96 12.13 -16.50
CA GLN A 640 -6.76 13.37 -15.75
C GLN A 640 -6.04 14.37 -16.63
N VAL A 641 -6.50 15.62 -16.67
CA VAL A 641 -5.81 16.72 -17.35
C VAL A 641 -5.52 17.80 -16.33
N PHE A 642 -4.26 18.23 -16.27
CA PHE A 642 -3.80 19.23 -15.30
C PHE A 642 -2.78 20.18 -15.94
N LYS A 643 -2.52 21.31 -15.27
CA LYS A 643 -1.56 22.31 -15.74
C LYS A 643 -0.12 21.83 -15.51
N ALA A 644 0.74 21.97 -16.51
CA ALA A 644 2.12 21.49 -16.51
C ALA A 644 3.07 22.23 -15.54
N GLU A 645 2.74 23.47 -15.18
CA GLU A 645 3.55 24.30 -14.28
C GLU A 645 3.22 24.05 -12.81
N THR A 646 1.92 24.03 -12.47
CA THR A 646 1.43 24.03 -11.09
C THR A 646 0.90 22.69 -10.64
N GLY A 647 0.66 21.74 -11.54
CA GLY A 647 -0.02 20.48 -11.23
C GLY A 647 -1.52 20.64 -10.94
N GLU A 648 -2.09 21.84 -11.13
CA GLU A 648 -3.51 22.10 -10.88
C GLU A 648 -4.40 21.29 -11.82
N LYS A 649 -5.34 20.54 -11.25
CA LYS A 649 -6.29 19.71 -11.97
C LYS A 649 -7.30 20.56 -12.75
N LEU A 650 -7.42 20.29 -14.05
CA LEU A 650 -8.33 20.97 -14.97
C LEU A 650 -9.56 20.10 -15.28
N LEU A 651 -9.35 18.84 -15.66
CA LEU A 651 -10.42 17.90 -16.02
C LEU A 651 -10.18 16.52 -15.43
N GLU A 652 -11.29 15.86 -15.11
CA GLU A 652 -11.34 14.45 -14.74
C GLU A 652 -12.42 13.77 -15.57
N ILE A 653 -12.01 12.82 -16.39
CA ILE A 653 -12.88 12.11 -17.32
C ILE A 653 -12.76 10.62 -17.02
N LYS A 654 -13.90 9.96 -16.77
CA LYS A 654 -13.95 8.49 -16.72
C LYS A 654 -13.87 7.96 -18.15
N ALA A 655 -12.67 7.69 -18.62
CA ALA A 655 -12.44 7.39 -20.02
C ALA A 655 -12.91 5.98 -20.40
N HIS A 656 -12.53 4.97 -19.61
CA HIS A 656 -12.83 3.58 -19.93
C HIS A 656 -13.42 2.82 -18.73
N GLU A 657 -14.03 1.67 -19.03
CA GLU A 657 -14.54 0.75 -18.00
C GLU A 657 -13.43 -0.13 -17.41
N ASP A 658 -12.30 -0.19 -18.12
CA ASP A 658 -11.07 -0.83 -17.68
C ASP A 658 -9.86 0.10 -17.75
N GLU A 659 -8.71 -0.41 -17.37
CA GLU A 659 -7.44 0.32 -17.25
C GLU A 659 -7.06 1.01 -18.58
N VAL A 660 -6.61 2.26 -18.50
CA VAL A 660 -6.21 3.04 -19.67
C VAL A 660 -4.69 2.95 -19.81
N LEU A 661 -4.24 2.28 -20.87
CA LEU A 661 -2.84 1.95 -21.08
C LEU A 661 -2.04 3.10 -21.68
N CYS A 662 -2.68 3.92 -22.53
CA CYS A 662 -2.02 5.04 -23.19
C CYS A 662 -3.01 6.18 -23.49
N CYS A 663 -2.50 7.41 -23.51
CA CYS A 663 -3.21 8.61 -23.93
C CYS A 663 -2.32 9.53 -24.77
N ALA A 664 -2.90 10.30 -25.69
CA ALA A 664 -2.16 11.26 -26.50
C ALA A 664 -3.01 12.49 -26.84
N PHE A 665 -2.40 13.68 -26.86
CA PHE A 665 -3.00 14.89 -27.43
C PHE A 665 -2.88 14.92 -28.94
N SER A 666 -3.87 15.54 -29.60
CA SER A 666 -3.78 15.93 -31.00
C SER A 666 -2.90 17.17 -31.17
N THR A 667 -2.38 17.42 -32.38
CA THR A 667 -1.51 18.59 -32.70
C THR A 667 -2.13 19.95 -32.43
N ASP A 668 -3.45 20.03 -32.42
CA ASP A 668 -4.20 21.24 -32.15
C ASP A 668 -4.68 21.32 -30.70
N ASP A 669 -4.28 20.36 -29.86
CA ASP A 669 -4.68 20.16 -28.47
C ASP A 669 -6.19 20.12 -28.24
N ARG A 670 -7.01 19.95 -29.29
CA ARG A 670 -8.48 19.92 -29.19
C ARG A 670 -9.00 18.54 -28.79
N PHE A 671 -8.26 17.49 -29.12
CA PHE A 671 -8.66 16.11 -28.89
C PHE A 671 -7.63 15.36 -28.07
N ILE A 672 -8.12 14.41 -27.27
CA ILE A 672 -7.30 13.44 -26.54
C ILE A 672 -7.77 12.05 -26.94
N ALA A 673 -6.86 11.21 -27.42
CA ALA A 673 -7.14 9.79 -27.64
C ALA A 673 -6.75 9.00 -26.40
N THR A 674 -7.57 8.01 -26.03
CA THR A 674 -7.29 7.04 -24.96
C THR A 674 -7.46 5.62 -25.48
N CYS A 675 -6.55 4.73 -25.09
CA CYS A 675 -6.57 3.30 -25.40
C CYS A 675 -6.56 2.47 -24.12
N SER A 676 -7.32 1.38 -24.09
CA SER A 676 -7.56 0.61 -22.87
C SER A 676 -7.47 -0.91 -23.11
N VAL A 677 -7.37 -1.63 -21.98
CA VAL A 677 -7.57 -3.08 -21.88
C VAL A 677 -8.94 -3.51 -22.42
N ASP A 678 -9.94 -2.61 -22.44
CA ASP A 678 -11.26 -2.85 -23.02
C ASP A 678 -11.28 -3.02 -24.56
N LYS A 679 -10.09 -2.99 -25.19
CA LYS A 679 -9.83 -3.16 -26.64
C LYS A 679 -10.30 -1.99 -27.51
N LYS A 680 -10.78 -0.91 -26.89
CA LYS A 680 -11.32 0.25 -27.59
C LYS A 680 -10.37 1.42 -27.54
N VAL A 681 -10.50 2.25 -28.57
CA VAL A 681 -9.86 3.57 -28.65
C VAL A 681 -10.94 4.63 -28.63
N LYS A 682 -10.87 5.58 -27.70
CA LYS A 682 -11.85 6.65 -27.55
C LYS A 682 -11.19 8.01 -27.78
N ILE A 683 -11.89 8.91 -28.47
CA ILE A 683 -11.46 10.30 -28.67
C ILE A 683 -12.34 11.22 -27.85
N TRP A 684 -11.71 12.04 -27.03
CA TRP A 684 -12.33 12.99 -26.12
C TRP A 684 -12.03 14.42 -26.57
N ASN A 685 -12.96 15.33 -26.32
CA ASN A 685 -12.69 16.76 -26.44
C ASN A 685 -11.90 17.23 -25.20
N SER A 686 -10.75 17.87 -25.41
CA SER A 686 -9.83 18.27 -24.34
C SER A 686 -10.33 19.42 -23.45
N VAL A 687 -11.39 20.13 -23.88
CA VAL A 687 -11.97 21.28 -23.14
C VAL A 687 -13.26 20.88 -22.44
N THR A 688 -14.14 20.16 -23.13
CA THR A 688 -15.45 19.78 -22.56
C THR A 688 -15.44 18.43 -21.85
N GLY A 689 -14.48 17.56 -22.17
CA GLY A 689 -14.43 16.19 -21.66
C GLY A 689 -15.51 15.26 -22.25
N GLU A 690 -16.19 15.69 -23.31
CA GLU A 690 -17.19 14.87 -23.99
C GLU A 690 -16.55 13.89 -24.98
N LEU A 691 -17.17 12.71 -25.12
CA LEU A 691 -16.76 11.67 -26.07
C LEU A 691 -17.15 12.07 -27.49
N VAL A 692 -16.19 12.06 -28.41
CA VAL A 692 -16.37 12.43 -29.82
C VAL A 692 -16.51 11.19 -30.70
N HIS A 693 -15.54 10.27 -30.64
CA HIS A 693 -15.52 9.05 -31.44
C HIS A 693 -15.07 7.84 -30.62
N THR A 694 -15.45 6.64 -31.06
CA THR A 694 -15.01 5.35 -30.50
C THR A 694 -14.66 4.41 -31.64
N TYR A 695 -13.46 3.83 -31.60
CA TYR A 695 -13.00 2.80 -32.52
C TYR A 695 -12.90 1.46 -31.78
N ASP A 696 -13.50 0.43 -32.35
CA ASP A 696 -13.62 -0.92 -31.77
C ASP A 696 -13.33 -1.97 -32.86
N GLU A 697 -12.05 -2.17 -33.16
CA GLU A 697 -11.63 -3.16 -34.16
C GLU A 697 -10.45 -4.03 -33.74
N HIS A 698 -9.69 -3.65 -32.70
CA HIS A 698 -8.57 -4.47 -32.23
C HIS A 698 -9.11 -5.71 -31.52
N SER A 699 -8.52 -6.89 -31.80
CA SER A 699 -8.95 -8.13 -31.16
C SER A 699 -8.39 -8.31 -29.76
N GLU A 700 -7.34 -7.55 -29.41
CA GLU A 700 -6.70 -7.53 -28.09
C GLU A 700 -6.46 -6.10 -27.60
N GLN A 701 -6.03 -5.96 -26.34
CA GLN A 701 -5.77 -4.66 -25.71
C GLN A 701 -4.82 -3.78 -26.53
N VAL A 702 -5.13 -2.49 -26.58
CA VAL A 702 -4.37 -1.50 -27.35
C VAL A 702 -3.36 -0.83 -26.42
N ASN A 703 -2.08 -1.14 -26.61
CA ASN A 703 -1.01 -0.74 -25.69
C ASN A 703 -0.54 0.70 -25.91
N CYS A 704 -0.60 1.22 -27.14
CA CYS A 704 -0.10 2.56 -27.44
C CYS A 704 -0.97 3.29 -28.47
N CYS A 705 -1.09 4.61 -28.32
CA CYS A 705 -1.68 5.51 -29.31
C CYS A 705 -0.88 6.79 -29.46
N HIS A 706 -0.72 7.27 -30.69
CA HIS A 706 -0.04 8.53 -30.95
C HIS A 706 -0.61 9.25 -32.17
N PHE A 707 -0.85 10.56 -32.04
CA PHE A 707 -1.23 11.40 -33.16
C PHE A 707 -0.01 11.79 -33.99
N THR A 708 -0.24 12.16 -35.25
CA THR A 708 0.77 12.77 -36.12
C THR A 708 1.13 14.18 -35.66
N ASN A 709 2.40 14.59 -35.73
CA ASN A 709 2.86 15.94 -35.33
C ASN A 709 2.61 17.06 -36.38
N SER A 710 2.04 16.73 -37.54
CA SER A 710 1.79 17.71 -38.60
C SER A 710 0.32 18.12 -38.66
N SER A 711 0.04 19.42 -38.80
CA SER A 711 -1.33 19.96 -38.87
C SER A 711 -2.06 19.63 -40.18
N HIS A 712 -1.36 19.09 -41.19
CA HIS A 712 -1.93 18.83 -42.52
C HIS A 712 -2.82 17.59 -42.59
N HIS A 713 -2.55 16.56 -41.77
CA HIS A 713 -3.35 15.33 -41.69
C HIS A 713 -3.39 14.81 -40.25
N LEU A 714 -4.57 14.77 -39.63
CA LEU A 714 -4.75 14.31 -38.25
C LEU A 714 -4.95 12.79 -38.24
N LEU A 715 -3.84 12.05 -38.24
CA LEU A 715 -3.86 10.59 -38.16
C LEU A 715 -3.53 10.13 -36.75
N LEU A 716 -4.08 8.97 -36.38
CA LEU A 716 -3.80 8.30 -35.12
C LEU A 716 -3.17 6.94 -35.42
N ALA A 717 -1.99 6.65 -34.88
CA ALA A 717 -1.43 5.30 -34.89
C ALA A 717 -1.80 4.58 -33.59
N THR A 718 -2.19 3.32 -33.69
CA THR A 718 -2.48 2.45 -32.54
C THR A 718 -1.72 1.13 -32.67
N GLY A 719 -1.11 0.68 -31.58
CA GLY A 719 -0.43 -0.62 -31.50
C GLY A 719 -1.10 -1.50 -30.47
N SER A 720 -1.36 -2.76 -30.84
CA SER A 720 -2.04 -3.73 -29.97
C SER A 720 -1.21 -5.00 -29.77
N SER A 721 -1.56 -5.76 -28.73
CA SER A 721 -1.00 -7.08 -28.47
C SER A 721 -1.41 -8.12 -29.53
N ASP A 722 -2.34 -7.77 -30.42
CA ASP A 722 -2.70 -8.55 -31.62
C ASP A 722 -1.58 -8.60 -32.70
N CYS A 723 -0.42 -8.00 -32.42
CA CYS A 723 0.74 -7.85 -33.32
C CYS A 723 0.54 -6.87 -34.49
N PHE A 724 -0.57 -6.12 -34.50
CA PHE A 724 -0.85 -5.13 -35.53
C PHE A 724 -0.60 -3.69 -35.06
N LEU A 725 -0.08 -2.88 -35.99
CA LEU A 725 -0.10 -1.43 -35.90
C LEU A 725 -1.12 -0.90 -36.90
N LYS A 726 -2.18 -0.23 -36.42
CA LYS A 726 -3.23 0.37 -37.26
C LYS A 726 -3.06 1.90 -37.32
N ILE A 727 -3.35 2.48 -38.47
CA ILE A 727 -3.39 3.94 -38.67
C ILE A 727 -4.83 4.33 -39.00
N TRP A 728 -5.36 5.27 -38.24
CA TRP A 728 -6.71 5.81 -38.35
C TRP A 728 -6.69 7.23 -38.89
N ASP A 729 -7.67 7.57 -39.70
CA ASP A 729 -7.96 8.96 -40.04
C ASP A 729 -9.10 9.47 -39.13
N VAL A 730 -8.78 10.45 -38.30
CA VAL A 730 -9.68 10.95 -37.26
C VAL A 730 -10.83 11.76 -37.85
N THR A 731 -10.64 12.33 -39.05
CA THR A 731 -11.70 13.10 -39.71
C THR A 731 -12.74 12.20 -40.38
N SER A 732 -12.33 11.04 -40.89
CA SER A 732 -13.20 10.09 -41.57
C SER A 732 -13.64 8.91 -40.70
N ALA A 733 -13.07 8.78 -39.50
CA ALA A 733 -13.36 7.72 -38.52
C ALA A 733 -13.15 6.29 -39.04
N ASN A 734 -12.30 6.12 -40.06
CA ASN A 734 -12.03 4.83 -40.72
C ASN A 734 -10.56 4.40 -40.57
N GLU A 735 -10.32 3.08 -40.56
CA GLU A 735 -8.98 2.49 -40.69
C GLU A 735 -8.38 2.87 -42.07
N ARG A 736 -7.16 3.40 -42.06
CA ARG A 736 -6.41 3.76 -43.29
C ARG A 736 -5.43 2.66 -43.72
N LYS A 737 -4.68 2.09 -42.77
CA LYS A 737 -3.67 1.04 -43.01
C LYS A 737 -3.46 0.18 -41.75
N SER A 738 -3.08 -1.09 -41.94
CA SER A 738 -2.60 -2.00 -40.89
C SER A 738 -1.27 -2.66 -41.27
N PHE A 739 -0.37 -2.78 -40.30
CA PHE A 739 0.95 -3.42 -40.43
C PHE A 739 1.05 -4.60 -39.45
N ASN A 740 1.52 -5.75 -39.90
CA ASN A 740 1.81 -6.89 -39.02
C ASN A 740 3.31 -6.90 -38.65
N VAL A 741 3.62 -6.57 -37.40
CA VAL A 741 5.01 -6.43 -36.93
C VAL A 741 5.69 -7.81 -36.74
N LYS A 742 4.92 -8.88 -36.48
CA LYS A 742 5.44 -10.24 -36.27
C LYS A 742 6.22 -10.77 -37.47
N GLN A 743 5.89 -10.36 -38.69
CA GLN A 743 6.55 -10.82 -39.91
C GLN A 743 8.04 -10.43 -39.98
N PHE A 744 8.45 -9.36 -39.31
CA PHE A 744 9.84 -8.89 -39.30
C PHE A 744 10.73 -9.60 -38.26
N PHE A 745 10.16 -10.48 -37.44
CA PHE A 745 10.90 -11.32 -36.50
C PHE A 745 11.19 -12.73 -37.05
N LEU A 746 10.62 -13.09 -38.20
CA LEU A 746 10.82 -14.39 -38.84
C LEU A 746 12.09 -14.37 -39.68
N ASN A 747 13.23 -14.71 -39.08
CA ASN A 747 14.41 -15.15 -39.84
C ASN A 747 14.30 -16.64 -40.17
N SER A 748 14.79 -17.04 -41.35
CA SER A 748 14.66 -18.38 -41.95
C SER A 748 15.51 -19.49 -41.29
N GLU A 749 16.16 -19.26 -40.15
CA GLU A 749 17.13 -20.22 -39.57
C GLU A 749 16.80 -20.79 -38.19
N ASP A 750 15.76 -20.32 -37.47
CA ASP A 750 15.34 -20.93 -36.19
C ASP A 750 13.84 -21.30 -36.19
N PRO A 751 13.46 -22.55 -36.48
CA PRO A 751 12.07 -23.00 -36.52
C PRO A 751 11.48 -23.37 -35.14
N GLN A 752 12.06 -22.91 -34.03
CA GLN A 752 11.57 -23.22 -32.68
C GLN A 752 11.47 -21.96 -31.82
N GLU A 753 10.29 -21.34 -31.87
CA GLU A 753 9.47 -20.97 -30.70
C GLU A 753 8.28 -20.14 -31.18
N ASP A 754 7.07 -20.44 -30.67
CA ASP A 754 5.91 -19.55 -30.73
C ASP A 754 6.22 -18.28 -29.93
N MET A 755 7.13 -17.44 -30.45
CA MET A 755 7.56 -16.24 -29.78
C MET A 755 6.47 -15.16 -29.92
N GLU A 756 5.78 -14.84 -28.84
CA GLU A 756 4.91 -13.66 -28.75
C GLU A 756 5.75 -12.38 -28.96
N VAL A 757 5.34 -11.56 -29.92
CA VAL A 757 5.94 -10.27 -30.24
C VAL A 757 4.93 -9.20 -29.84
N ILE A 758 5.20 -8.51 -28.74
CA ILE A 758 4.34 -7.44 -28.25
C ILE A 758 4.94 -6.10 -28.66
N VAL A 759 4.16 -5.30 -29.39
CA VAL A 759 4.48 -3.90 -29.66
C VAL A 759 4.23 -3.10 -28.38
N LYS A 760 5.28 -2.53 -27.81
CA LYS A 760 5.22 -1.82 -26.52
C LYS A 760 4.94 -0.33 -26.69
N CYS A 761 5.64 0.32 -27.61
CA CYS A 761 5.39 1.72 -27.93
C CYS A 761 5.56 2.01 -29.42
N CYS A 762 4.87 3.05 -29.88
CA CYS A 762 5.07 3.66 -31.19
C CYS A 762 5.17 5.18 -31.05
N SER A 763 6.09 5.80 -31.77
CA SER A 763 6.24 7.26 -31.80
C SER A 763 6.51 7.74 -33.22
N TRP A 764 5.96 8.90 -33.57
CA TRP A 764 6.13 9.49 -34.89
C TRP A 764 7.38 10.36 -34.93
N PHE A 765 8.05 10.41 -36.08
CA PHE A 765 9.07 11.41 -36.32
C PHE A 765 8.44 12.77 -36.61
N ALA A 766 9.22 13.84 -36.38
CA ALA A 766 8.79 15.22 -36.64
C ALA A 766 8.34 15.47 -38.09
N ASP A 767 8.80 14.66 -39.04
CA ASP A 767 8.42 14.74 -40.46
C ASP A 767 7.04 14.12 -40.77
N GLY A 768 6.43 13.36 -39.85
CA GLY A 768 5.18 12.65 -40.07
C GLY A 768 5.25 11.55 -41.14
N ALA A 769 6.44 11.23 -41.65
CA ALA A 769 6.66 10.24 -42.71
C ALA A 769 7.26 8.93 -42.17
N ARG A 770 7.92 9.00 -41.01
CA ARG A 770 8.55 7.85 -40.35
C ARG A 770 7.90 7.56 -39.00
N ILE A 771 7.80 6.27 -38.67
CA ILE A 771 7.29 5.80 -37.38
C ILE A 771 8.31 4.84 -36.73
N MET A 772 8.54 5.04 -35.45
CA MET A 772 9.34 4.14 -34.63
C MET A 772 8.45 3.17 -33.89
N VAL A 773 8.88 1.92 -33.80
CA VAL A 773 8.20 0.87 -33.04
C VAL A 773 9.22 0.16 -32.14
N ALA A 774 8.96 0.11 -30.84
CA ALA A 774 9.76 -0.70 -29.91
C ALA A 774 9.07 -2.05 -29.67
N ALA A 775 9.84 -3.13 -29.88
CA ALA A 775 9.39 -4.49 -29.60
C ALA A 775 10.57 -5.32 -29.06
N LYS A 776 10.39 -5.95 -27.89
CA LYS A 776 11.43 -6.66 -27.13
C LYS A 776 12.64 -5.76 -26.81
N ASN A 777 13.85 -6.13 -27.26
CA ASN A 777 15.10 -5.38 -27.08
C ASN A 777 15.53 -4.65 -28.36
N LYS A 778 14.61 -4.48 -29.31
CA LYS A 778 14.85 -3.93 -30.64
C LYS A 778 13.93 -2.74 -30.87
N ILE A 779 14.48 -1.71 -31.49
CA ILE A 779 13.73 -0.56 -31.99
C ILE A 779 13.78 -0.60 -33.52
N PHE A 780 12.61 -0.61 -34.14
CA PHE A 780 12.44 -0.60 -35.60
C PHE A 780 12.03 0.78 -36.09
N LEU A 781 12.60 1.19 -37.22
CA LEU A 781 12.24 2.41 -37.93
C LEU A 781 11.50 2.05 -39.22
N PHE A 782 10.26 2.52 -39.38
CA PHE A 782 9.45 2.27 -40.58
C PHE A 782 9.17 3.57 -41.34
N ASP A 783 9.15 3.48 -42.66
CA ASP A 783 8.60 4.50 -43.55
C ASP A 783 7.11 4.20 -43.84
N ILE A 784 6.24 5.20 -43.67
CA ILE A 784 4.79 5.05 -43.81
C ILE A 784 4.35 4.97 -45.27
N HIS A 785 5.11 5.60 -46.17
CA HIS A 785 4.80 5.59 -47.59
C HIS A 785 5.15 4.24 -48.20
N THR A 786 6.37 3.77 -47.97
CA THR A 786 6.89 2.52 -48.54
C THR A 786 6.55 1.27 -47.71
N SER A 787 6.15 1.44 -46.44
CA SER A 787 5.91 0.34 -45.49
C SER A 787 7.16 -0.53 -45.23
N GLY A 788 8.34 -0.03 -45.57
CA GLY A 788 9.62 -0.73 -45.45
C GLY A 788 10.34 -0.42 -44.15
N LEU A 789 11.13 -1.38 -43.67
CA LEU A 789 12.06 -1.21 -42.56
C LEU A 789 13.27 -0.38 -43.01
N LEU A 790 13.50 0.76 -42.38
CA LEU A 790 14.59 1.69 -42.66
C LEU A 790 15.85 1.41 -41.83
N GLY A 791 15.70 0.85 -40.62
CA GLY A 791 16.81 0.59 -39.72
C GLY A 791 16.40 -0.09 -38.41
N GLU A 792 17.39 -0.69 -37.74
CA GLU A 792 17.22 -1.45 -36.50
C GLU A 792 18.29 -1.04 -35.48
N ILE A 793 17.86 -0.75 -34.25
CA ILE A 793 18.74 -0.41 -33.12
C ILE A 793 18.60 -1.52 -32.06
N HIS A 794 19.74 -2.07 -31.63
CA HIS A 794 19.82 -3.07 -30.56
C HIS A 794 20.22 -2.41 -29.24
N THR A 795 19.43 -2.63 -28.19
CA THR A 795 19.79 -2.22 -26.82
C THR A 795 20.46 -3.38 -26.06
N GLY A 796 21.25 -3.05 -25.03
CA GLY A 796 22.12 -4.00 -24.32
C GLY A 796 21.44 -5.26 -23.77
N HIS A 797 22.23 -6.33 -23.59
CA HIS A 797 21.78 -7.73 -23.54
C HIS A 797 21.02 -8.20 -22.26
N HIS A 798 20.72 -7.35 -21.28
CA HIS A 798 20.12 -7.80 -20.00
C HIS A 798 18.90 -7.01 -19.49
N SER A 799 18.39 -6.02 -20.25
CA SER A 799 17.19 -5.26 -19.85
C SER A 799 16.23 -5.06 -21.02
N THR A 800 14.93 -5.18 -20.75
CA THR A 800 13.88 -4.95 -21.75
C THR A 800 13.47 -3.48 -21.73
N ILE A 801 13.35 -2.87 -22.91
CA ILE A 801 12.76 -1.54 -23.05
C ILE A 801 11.28 -1.64 -22.69
N GLN A 802 10.80 -0.75 -21.82
CA GLN A 802 9.37 -0.61 -21.55
C GLN A 802 8.77 0.47 -22.44
N TYR A 803 9.46 1.60 -22.57
CA TYR A 803 9.03 2.71 -23.39
C TYR A 803 10.23 3.50 -23.92
N CYS A 804 10.08 4.15 -25.07
CA CYS A 804 11.06 5.10 -25.58
C CYS A 804 10.39 6.26 -26.30
N ASP A 805 11.05 7.42 -26.29
CA ASP A 805 10.60 8.62 -26.99
C ASP A 805 11.79 9.45 -27.48
N PHE A 806 11.58 10.22 -28.56
CA PHE A 806 12.62 11.04 -29.17
C PHE A 806 12.35 12.52 -28.98
N SER A 807 13.43 13.26 -28.71
CA SER A 807 13.40 14.71 -28.68
C SER A 807 13.33 15.25 -30.10
N PRO A 808 12.39 16.16 -30.41
CA PRO A 808 12.28 16.76 -31.74
C PRO A 808 13.42 17.74 -32.08
N GLN A 809 14.16 18.25 -31.08
CA GLN A 809 15.16 19.32 -31.29
C GLN A 809 16.62 18.90 -31.07
N ASN A 810 16.91 17.98 -30.15
CA ASN A 810 18.28 17.78 -29.64
C ASN A 810 18.95 16.46 -30.04
N HIS A 811 18.39 15.69 -30.98
CA HIS A 811 18.91 14.34 -31.31
C HIS A 811 19.07 13.43 -30.07
N LEU A 812 18.26 13.69 -29.02
CA LEU A 812 18.25 12.94 -27.78
C LEU A 812 17.10 11.92 -27.78
N ALA A 813 17.33 10.77 -27.17
CA ALA A 813 16.34 9.73 -26.92
C ALA A 813 16.21 9.49 -25.43
N VAL A 814 14.99 9.34 -24.93
CA VAL A 814 14.74 8.85 -23.56
C VAL A 814 14.27 7.40 -23.67
N VAL A 815 14.87 6.53 -22.88
CA VAL A 815 14.56 5.10 -22.84
C VAL A 815 14.27 4.69 -21.41
N ALA A 816 13.05 4.18 -21.17
CA ALA A 816 12.68 3.55 -19.90
C ALA A 816 13.03 2.06 -19.94
N LEU A 817 13.85 1.62 -18.99
CA LEU A 817 14.31 0.24 -18.85
C LEU A 817 13.58 -0.47 -17.71
N SER A 818 13.61 -1.81 -17.72
CA SER A 818 12.97 -2.66 -16.70
C SER A 818 13.48 -2.47 -15.26
N GLN A 819 14.64 -1.82 -15.06
CA GLN A 819 15.24 -1.58 -13.74
C GLN A 819 14.93 -0.18 -13.19
N TYR A 820 13.68 0.31 -13.37
CA TYR A 820 13.21 1.64 -12.90
C TYR A 820 14.13 2.82 -13.30
N CYS A 821 14.96 2.61 -14.33
CA CYS A 821 15.96 3.55 -14.80
C CYS A 821 15.46 4.18 -16.09
N VAL A 822 15.57 5.49 -16.17
CA VAL A 822 15.29 6.24 -17.38
C VAL A 822 16.61 6.79 -17.89
N GLU A 823 17.05 6.30 -19.04
CA GLU A 823 18.32 6.69 -19.64
C GLU A 823 18.11 7.68 -20.77
N LEU A 824 18.96 8.70 -20.82
CA LEU A 824 19.00 9.68 -21.90
C LEU A 824 20.20 9.38 -22.80
N TRP A 825 19.94 9.20 -24.09
CA TRP A 825 20.93 8.82 -25.10
C TRP A 825 21.05 9.90 -26.17
N ASN A 826 22.26 10.11 -26.67
CA ASN A 826 22.49 10.85 -27.91
C ASN A 826 22.54 9.84 -29.06
N ILE A 827 21.69 10.05 -30.05
CA ILE A 827 21.50 9.14 -31.18
C ILE A 827 22.73 9.14 -32.08
N ASP A 828 23.27 10.32 -32.37
CA ASP A 828 24.33 10.49 -33.36
C ASP A 828 25.66 9.91 -32.86
N SER A 829 25.94 10.05 -31.56
CA SER A 829 27.14 9.49 -30.94
C SER A 829 26.95 8.07 -30.41
N CYS A 830 25.71 7.56 -30.39
CA CYS A 830 25.34 6.29 -29.73
C CYS A 830 25.92 6.19 -28.31
N SER A 831 26.00 7.32 -27.61
CA SER A 831 26.55 7.41 -26.25
C SER A 831 25.49 7.86 -25.28
N LYS A 832 25.52 7.27 -24.09
CA LYS A 832 24.68 7.68 -22.97
C LYS A 832 25.08 9.09 -22.50
N VAL A 833 24.08 9.95 -22.31
CA VAL A 833 24.25 11.36 -21.93
C VAL A 833 23.94 11.57 -20.46
N ALA A 834 22.87 10.96 -19.97
CA ALA A 834 22.44 11.12 -18.59
C ALA A 834 21.63 9.91 -18.11
N ASP A 835 21.59 9.74 -16.78
CA ASP A 835 20.67 8.86 -16.07
C ASP A 835 19.66 9.68 -15.27
N CYS A 836 18.41 9.23 -15.29
CA CYS A 836 17.34 9.77 -14.47
C CYS A 836 16.89 8.66 -13.53
N ARG A 837 17.34 8.78 -12.27
CA ARG A 837 16.99 7.91 -11.16
C ARG A 837 16.17 8.72 -10.18
N GLY A 838 15.03 8.17 -9.75
CA GLY A 838 14.16 8.84 -8.79
C GLY A 838 12.86 8.09 -8.55
N HIS A 839 12.35 7.38 -9.56
CA HIS A 839 11.22 6.49 -9.38
C HIS A 839 11.57 5.33 -8.46
N LEU A 840 10.62 5.00 -7.58
CA LEU A 840 10.74 3.92 -6.61
C LEU A 840 10.23 2.59 -7.17
N SER A 841 9.65 2.60 -8.38
CA SER A 841 9.08 1.45 -9.07
C SER A 841 9.27 1.56 -10.58
N TRP A 842 8.72 0.61 -11.34
CA TRP A 842 8.83 0.55 -12.79
C TRP A 842 8.29 1.81 -13.46
N VAL A 843 8.97 2.27 -14.50
CA VAL A 843 8.58 3.42 -15.31
C VAL A 843 7.89 2.90 -16.56
N HIS A 844 6.60 3.19 -16.70
CA HIS A 844 5.76 2.69 -17.79
C HIS A 844 5.79 3.59 -19.02
N GLY A 845 5.89 4.89 -18.82
CA GLY A 845 5.83 5.86 -19.92
C GLY A 845 6.80 7.01 -19.70
N VAL A 846 7.44 7.43 -20.80
CA VAL A 846 8.32 8.61 -20.84
C VAL A 846 8.01 9.41 -22.09
N LYS A 847 7.91 10.74 -21.98
CA LYS A 847 7.59 11.63 -23.10
C LYS A 847 8.33 12.95 -22.99
N PHE A 848 8.90 13.43 -24.09
CA PHE A 848 9.47 14.77 -24.14
C PHE A 848 8.38 15.84 -24.20
N SER A 849 8.69 17.04 -23.72
CA SER A 849 7.92 18.23 -24.06
C SER A 849 8.14 18.58 -25.54
N PRO A 850 7.18 19.24 -26.22
CA PRO A 850 7.28 19.57 -27.64
C PRO A 850 8.49 20.44 -28.00
N ASP A 851 8.94 21.27 -27.05
CA ASP A 851 10.14 22.10 -27.17
C ASP A 851 11.44 21.35 -26.83
N GLY A 852 11.36 20.11 -26.35
CA GLY A 852 12.50 19.29 -25.90
C GLY A 852 13.24 19.82 -24.66
N SER A 853 12.74 20.89 -24.02
CA SER A 853 13.36 21.50 -22.85
C SER A 853 13.24 20.63 -21.59
N SER A 854 12.18 19.82 -21.55
CA SER A 854 11.84 18.94 -20.43
C SER A 854 11.31 17.60 -20.94
N PHE A 855 11.21 16.62 -20.05
CA PHE A 855 10.53 15.36 -20.32
C PHE A 855 9.79 14.91 -19.08
N LEU A 856 8.68 14.21 -19.25
CA LEU A 856 7.92 13.62 -18.17
C LEU A 856 8.17 12.11 -18.10
N THR A 857 7.97 11.56 -16.92
CA THR A 857 8.03 10.13 -16.64
C THR A 857 6.81 9.74 -15.82
N SER A 858 6.29 8.55 -16.06
CA SER A 858 5.11 7.98 -15.40
C SER A 858 5.44 6.58 -14.90
N SER A 859 5.06 6.28 -13.67
CA SER A 859 5.52 5.08 -12.97
C SER A 859 4.41 4.43 -12.14
N ASP A 860 4.65 3.16 -11.80
CA ASP A 860 3.91 2.39 -10.80
C ASP A 860 3.93 3.01 -9.40
N ASP A 861 4.86 3.91 -9.11
CA ASP A 861 4.84 4.69 -7.85
C ASP A 861 3.67 5.69 -7.76
N GLN A 862 2.77 5.68 -8.75
CA GLN A 862 1.59 6.53 -8.91
C GLN A 862 1.93 7.99 -9.15
N THR A 863 3.21 8.30 -9.40
CA THR A 863 3.67 9.66 -9.65
C THR A 863 3.96 9.89 -11.12
N ILE A 864 3.71 11.12 -11.54
CA ILE A 864 4.21 11.70 -12.76
C ILE A 864 5.28 12.69 -12.36
N ARG A 865 6.48 12.51 -12.89
CA ARG A 865 7.59 13.42 -12.62
C ARG A 865 7.96 14.17 -13.88
N LEU A 866 8.11 15.47 -13.76
CA LEU A 866 8.61 16.32 -14.82
C LEU A 866 10.07 16.63 -14.56
N TRP A 867 10.91 16.44 -15.56
CA TRP A 867 12.35 16.59 -15.52
C TRP A 867 12.77 17.67 -16.51
N GLU A 868 13.68 18.53 -16.12
CA GLU A 868 14.25 19.51 -17.05
C GLU A 868 15.46 18.88 -17.75
N THR A 869 15.44 18.76 -19.08
CA THR A 869 16.45 18.03 -19.86
C THR A 869 17.85 18.60 -19.61
N LYS A 870 17.99 19.93 -19.60
CA LYS A 870 19.29 20.59 -19.34
C LYS A 870 19.77 20.37 -17.92
N LYS A 871 18.88 20.43 -16.93
CA LYS A 871 19.20 20.19 -15.51
C LYS A 871 19.61 18.74 -15.29
N VAL A 872 18.91 17.79 -15.89
CA VAL A 872 19.24 16.36 -15.83
C VAL A 872 20.59 16.09 -16.49
N CYS A 873 20.84 16.60 -17.70
CA CYS A 873 22.14 16.47 -18.33
C CYS A 873 23.27 17.07 -17.47
N LYS A 874 23.03 18.21 -16.80
CA LYS A 874 24.02 18.88 -15.96
C LYS A 874 24.23 18.20 -14.60
N ASN A 875 23.18 17.71 -13.96
CA ASN A 875 23.22 17.04 -12.67
C ASN A 875 23.63 15.56 -12.78
N SER A 876 23.47 14.95 -13.95
CA SER A 876 24.01 13.60 -14.19
C SER A 876 25.51 13.58 -13.94
N ALA A 877 26.23 14.68 -14.21
CA ALA A 877 27.63 14.86 -13.82
C ALA A 877 27.86 14.89 -12.28
N ILE A 878 26.92 14.49 -11.44
CA ILE A 878 27.04 14.30 -9.98
C ILE A 878 26.74 12.84 -9.60
N MET A 879 26.22 12.01 -10.53
CA MET A 879 25.88 10.62 -10.25
C MET A 879 27.13 9.76 -10.23
N LEU A 880 27.38 9.17 -9.06
CA LEU A 880 28.59 8.41 -8.80
C LEU A 880 28.36 6.93 -9.10
N LYS A 881 29.38 6.24 -9.58
CA LYS A 881 29.46 4.80 -9.45
C LYS A 881 29.58 4.46 -7.96
N GLN A 882 29.28 3.21 -7.61
CA GLN A 882 29.43 2.73 -6.24
C GLN A 882 30.88 2.70 -5.72
N GLU A 883 31.86 2.99 -6.60
CA GLU A 883 33.26 3.08 -6.22
C GLU A 883 33.59 4.50 -5.74
N VAL A 884 33.84 4.60 -4.44
CA VAL A 884 34.22 5.84 -3.77
C VAL A 884 35.38 5.55 -2.82
N ASP A 885 36.27 6.52 -2.66
CA ASP A 885 37.31 6.51 -1.65
C ASP A 885 37.21 7.78 -0.80
N VAL A 886 37.48 7.67 0.50
CA VAL A 886 37.18 8.72 1.46
C VAL A 886 38.36 8.90 2.40
N VAL A 887 38.78 10.16 2.59
CA VAL A 887 39.79 10.55 3.58
C VAL A 887 39.19 11.56 4.55
N PHE A 888 39.41 11.28 5.84
CA PHE A 888 39.02 12.15 6.94
C PHE A 888 40.27 12.88 7.46
N GLN A 889 40.29 14.21 7.37
CA GLN A 889 41.33 15.06 7.95
C GLN A 889 40.75 15.93 9.06
N GLU A 890 41.00 15.58 10.33
CA GLU A 890 40.49 16.27 11.53
C GLU A 890 38.99 16.59 11.46
N ASN A 891 38.63 17.74 10.89
CA ASN A 891 37.27 18.25 10.72
C ASN A 891 36.77 18.24 9.28
N GLU A 892 37.59 17.97 8.26
CA GLU A 892 37.18 17.95 6.86
C GLU A 892 37.09 16.52 6.33
N VAL A 893 36.08 16.28 5.49
CA VAL A 893 35.87 15.01 4.80
C VAL A 893 36.03 15.25 3.30
N MET A 894 36.96 14.51 2.70
CA MET A 894 37.21 14.56 1.26
C MET A 894 36.80 13.22 0.66
N VAL A 895 35.91 13.28 -0.33
CA VAL A 895 35.37 12.12 -1.03
C VAL A 895 35.86 12.16 -2.47
N LEU A 896 36.56 11.12 -2.89
CA LEU A 896 36.90 10.88 -4.27
C LEU A 896 35.91 9.89 -4.87
N ALA A 897 35.28 10.27 -5.96
CA ALA A 897 34.27 9.44 -6.59
C ALA A 897 34.43 9.37 -8.11
N VAL A 898 33.97 8.26 -8.68
CA VAL A 898 33.94 8.07 -10.13
C VAL A 898 32.53 8.36 -10.63
N ASP A 899 32.41 9.30 -11.56
CA ASP A 899 31.17 9.67 -12.24
C ASP A 899 30.71 8.56 -13.22
N HIS A 900 29.40 8.49 -13.48
CA HIS A 900 28.80 7.61 -14.46
C HIS A 900 29.24 7.92 -15.92
N ILE A 901 29.61 9.16 -16.24
CA ILE A 901 30.25 9.56 -17.52
C ILE A 901 31.75 9.19 -17.54
N ARG A 902 32.24 8.45 -16.53
CA ARG A 902 33.64 8.04 -16.39
C ARG A 902 34.56 9.26 -16.20
N ARG A 903 34.25 10.10 -15.23
CA ARG A 903 35.10 11.24 -14.80
C ARG A 903 35.43 11.10 -13.32
N LEU A 904 36.56 11.63 -12.87
CA LEU A 904 36.90 11.68 -11.45
C LEU A 904 36.43 12.99 -10.82
N GLN A 905 35.77 12.88 -9.66
CA GLN A 905 35.25 13.99 -8.87
C GLN A 905 35.85 13.97 -7.48
N LEU A 906 36.44 15.09 -7.06
CA LEU A 906 36.85 15.31 -5.69
C LEU A 906 35.84 16.24 -5.02
N ILE A 907 35.22 15.75 -3.96
CA ILE A 907 34.10 16.37 -3.28
C ILE A 907 34.54 16.70 -1.84
N ASN A 908 34.55 17.98 -1.48
CA ASN A 908 34.66 18.37 -0.08
C ASN A 908 33.28 18.23 0.57
N GLY A 909 33.13 17.31 1.52
CA GLY A 909 31.82 16.94 2.02
C GLY A 909 31.15 17.93 2.98
N LYS A 910 31.90 18.90 3.55
CA LYS A 910 31.30 19.98 4.36
C LYS A 910 30.86 21.17 3.52
N THR A 911 31.69 21.59 2.57
CA THR A 911 31.39 22.75 1.71
C THR A 911 30.55 22.36 0.49
N GLY A 912 30.56 21.08 0.12
CA GLY A 912 29.93 20.57 -1.09
C GLY A 912 30.62 21.04 -2.38
N GLN A 913 31.85 21.56 -2.29
CA GLN A 913 32.63 21.93 -3.47
C GLN A 913 33.07 20.68 -4.23
N ILE A 914 32.92 20.70 -5.56
CA ILE A 914 33.23 19.59 -6.47
C ILE A 914 34.28 20.04 -7.47
N ASP A 915 35.44 19.40 -7.45
CA ASP A 915 36.51 19.58 -8.42
C ASP A 915 36.54 18.41 -9.41
N TYR A 916 36.44 18.72 -10.71
CA TYR A 916 36.49 17.73 -11.78
C TYR A 916 37.92 17.57 -12.30
N LEU A 917 38.44 16.35 -12.29
CA LEU A 917 39.88 16.10 -12.48
C LEU A 917 40.24 15.55 -13.86
N THR A 918 39.56 14.52 -14.38
CA THR A 918 39.96 13.86 -15.64
C THR A 918 38.77 13.29 -16.44
N GLU A 919 38.97 13.09 -17.75
CA GLU A 919 38.09 12.34 -18.65
C GLU A 919 38.80 11.07 -19.12
N ALA A 920 38.79 10.01 -18.32
CA ALA A 920 39.36 8.70 -18.66
C ALA A 920 38.42 7.56 -18.22
N GLN A 921 38.48 6.40 -18.85
CA GLN A 921 37.57 5.28 -18.56
C GLN A 921 37.94 4.57 -17.25
N VAL A 922 37.70 5.25 -16.12
CA VAL A 922 38.10 4.81 -14.79
C VAL A 922 37.23 3.65 -14.28
N SER A 923 37.90 2.58 -13.86
CA SER A 923 37.30 1.41 -13.20
C SER A 923 37.37 1.50 -11.67
N CYS A 924 38.47 2.02 -11.11
CA CYS A 924 38.66 2.19 -9.67
C CYS A 924 39.52 3.43 -9.34
N CYS A 925 39.37 3.97 -8.13
CA CYS A 925 40.09 5.15 -7.66
C CYS A 925 40.63 4.96 -6.24
N CYS A 926 41.70 5.70 -5.90
CA CYS A 926 42.29 5.74 -4.57
C CYS A 926 42.91 7.12 -4.30
N LEU A 927 42.68 7.64 -3.10
CA LEU A 927 43.20 8.91 -2.61
C LEU A 927 44.46 8.68 -1.75
N SER A 928 45.48 9.53 -1.91
CA SER A 928 46.66 9.48 -1.03
C SER A 928 46.29 9.92 0.40
N PRO A 929 46.82 9.30 1.46
CA PRO A 929 46.57 9.67 2.86
C PRO A 929 46.77 11.16 3.20
N HIS A 930 47.75 11.82 2.59
CA HIS A 930 48.07 13.24 2.82
C HIS A 930 47.46 14.19 1.80
N LEU A 931 46.54 13.71 0.94
CA LEU A 931 45.82 14.51 -0.07
C LEU A 931 46.74 15.25 -1.07
N GLN A 932 47.88 14.67 -1.42
CA GLN A 932 48.76 15.22 -2.46
C GLN A 932 48.52 14.60 -3.84
N TYR A 933 48.14 13.32 -3.86
CA TYR A 933 48.02 12.52 -5.08
C TYR A 933 46.69 11.76 -5.15
N ILE A 934 46.26 11.49 -6.38
CA ILE A 934 45.18 10.58 -6.73
C ILE A 934 45.77 9.47 -7.59
N ALA A 935 45.43 8.22 -7.32
CA ALA A 935 45.67 7.11 -8.24
C ALA A 935 44.34 6.58 -8.76
N PHE A 936 44.30 6.25 -10.05
CA PHE A 936 43.14 5.60 -10.65
C PHE A 936 43.57 4.59 -11.70
N GLY A 937 42.71 3.59 -11.91
CA GLY A 937 42.92 2.55 -12.91
C GLY A 937 41.81 2.55 -13.94
N ASP A 938 42.15 2.18 -15.18
CA ASP A 938 41.17 2.11 -16.28
C ASP A 938 40.71 0.68 -16.59
N GLU A 939 39.60 0.57 -17.33
CA GLU A 939 39.08 -0.69 -17.88
C GLU A 939 40.11 -1.41 -18.79
N ASN A 940 41.04 -0.67 -19.39
CA ASN A 940 42.10 -1.20 -20.25
C ASN A 940 43.33 -1.70 -19.46
N GLY A 941 43.32 -1.62 -18.12
CA GLY A 941 44.41 -2.06 -17.26
C GLY A 941 45.57 -1.06 -17.12
N THR A 942 45.34 0.21 -17.46
CA THR A 942 46.26 1.31 -17.20
C THR A 942 46.14 1.73 -15.73
N ILE A 943 47.24 2.25 -15.17
CA ILE A 943 47.23 2.92 -13.86
C ILE A 943 47.83 4.30 -14.06
N GLU A 944 47.12 5.31 -13.56
CA GLU A 944 47.53 6.71 -13.65
C GLU A 944 47.58 7.35 -12.26
N ILE A 945 48.59 8.20 -12.04
CA ILE A 945 48.76 9.01 -10.84
C ILE A 945 48.66 10.48 -11.23
N LEU A 946 47.80 11.22 -10.52
CA LEU A 946 47.53 12.63 -10.72
C LEU A 946 47.89 13.41 -9.45
N GLU A 947 48.56 14.54 -9.62
CA GLU A 947 48.88 15.45 -8.50
C GLU A 947 47.76 16.48 -8.32
N LEU A 948 47.22 16.57 -7.10
CA LEU A 948 46.06 17.40 -6.75
C LEU A 948 46.34 18.91 -6.86
N VAL A 949 47.57 19.34 -6.57
CA VAL A 949 47.93 20.77 -6.59
C VAL A 949 47.87 21.35 -8.00
N ASN A 950 48.21 20.56 -9.01
CA ASN A 950 48.38 21.02 -10.40
C ASN A 950 47.35 20.44 -11.38
N ASN A 951 46.53 19.48 -10.95
CA ASN A 951 45.57 18.72 -11.78
C ASN A 951 46.21 18.19 -13.08
N ARG A 952 47.46 17.73 -13.00
CA ARG A 952 48.18 17.12 -14.11
C ARG A 952 48.47 15.67 -13.79
N ILE A 953 48.25 14.82 -14.79
CA ILE A 953 48.70 13.43 -14.75
C ILE A 953 50.22 13.45 -14.64
N PHE A 954 50.72 12.94 -13.52
CA PHE A 954 52.14 12.89 -13.22
C PHE A 954 52.79 11.70 -13.94
N GLN A 955 52.14 10.53 -13.88
CA GLN A 955 52.60 9.29 -14.52
C GLN A 955 51.41 8.41 -14.95
N SER A 956 51.50 7.75 -16.10
CA SER A 956 50.51 6.80 -16.63
C SER A 956 51.22 5.58 -17.22
N ARG A 957 50.78 4.37 -16.87
CA ARG A 957 51.41 3.12 -17.33
C ARG A 957 50.42 1.97 -17.65
N ILE A 958 50.65 1.43 -18.84
CA ILE A 958 50.29 0.16 -19.50
C ILE A 958 50.69 -1.18 -18.86
N ARG A 959 50.01 -1.79 -17.87
CA ARG A 959 50.51 -3.09 -17.34
C ARG A 959 49.51 -4.19 -17.02
N HIS A 960 48.34 -3.91 -16.46
CA HIS A 960 47.34 -4.98 -16.34
C HIS A 960 46.74 -5.28 -17.72
N LYS A 961 46.43 -6.56 -17.98
CA LYS A 961 45.80 -6.98 -19.25
C LYS A 961 44.28 -6.85 -19.23
N LYS A 962 43.73 -6.63 -18.05
CA LYS A 962 42.30 -6.54 -17.76
C LYS A 962 42.05 -5.32 -16.89
N ALA A 963 40.77 -5.02 -16.65
CA ALA A 963 40.35 -3.92 -15.79
C ALA A 963 40.97 -4.02 -14.39
N VAL A 964 41.41 -2.88 -13.87
CA VAL A 964 41.91 -2.78 -12.49
C VAL A 964 40.71 -2.68 -11.54
N TRP A 965 40.72 -3.45 -10.46
CA TRP A 965 39.60 -3.49 -9.50
C TRP A 965 39.90 -2.80 -8.19
N HIS A 966 41.14 -2.89 -7.70
CA HIS A 966 41.53 -2.30 -6.42
C HIS A 966 42.92 -1.68 -6.51
N ILE A 967 43.06 -0.50 -5.90
CA ILE A 967 44.30 0.26 -5.84
C ILE A 967 44.44 0.80 -4.40
N GLN A 968 45.65 0.73 -3.84
CA GLN A 968 45.93 1.28 -2.52
C GLN A 968 47.35 1.87 -2.47
N PHE A 969 47.48 3.07 -1.91
CA PHE A 969 48.79 3.63 -1.56
C PHE A 969 49.36 2.98 -0.30
N THR A 970 50.69 2.88 -0.24
CA THR A 970 51.40 2.62 1.02
C THR A 970 51.40 3.88 1.89
N ALA A 971 51.58 3.71 3.20
CA ALA A 971 51.56 4.82 4.16
C ALA A 971 52.65 5.90 3.93
N ASP A 972 53.68 5.59 3.13
CA ASP A 972 54.73 6.53 2.74
C ASP A 972 54.45 7.22 1.39
N GLU A 973 53.32 6.91 0.73
CA GLU A 973 52.84 7.45 -0.55
C GLU A 973 53.73 7.18 -1.77
N LYS A 974 54.85 6.48 -1.60
CA LYS A 974 55.83 6.23 -2.66
C LYS A 974 55.54 4.99 -3.49
N THR A 975 54.78 4.06 -2.91
CA THR A 975 54.48 2.77 -3.52
C THR A 975 52.97 2.61 -3.67
N LEU A 976 52.56 2.14 -4.84
CA LEU A 976 51.18 1.87 -5.19
C LEU A 976 51.01 0.36 -5.35
N ILE A 977 49.99 -0.21 -4.72
CA ILE A 977 49.62 -1.61 -4.86
C ILE A 977 48.33 -1.67 -5.66
N SER A 978 48.26 -2.56 -6.65
CA SER A 978 47.11 -2.68 -7.55
C SER A 978 46.82 -4.14 -7.88
N SER A 979 45.54 -4.46 -8.04
CA SER A 979 45.06 -5.77 -8.49
C SER A 979 44.06 -5.64 -9.61
N SER A 980 44.03 -6.64 -10.48
CA SER A 980 43.12 -6.73 -11.63
C SER A 980 42.36 -8.05 -11.58
N ASP A 981 41.50 -8.28 -12.58
CA ASP A 981 40.84 -9.55 -12.84
C ASP A 981 41.82 -10.64 -13.37
N ASP A 982 43.11 -10.38 -13.23
CA ASP A 982 44.15 -11.38 -13.37
C ASP A 982 44.49 -11.98 -11.98
N SER A 983 45.34 -13.00 -11.98
CA SER A 983 45.75 -13.66 -10.74
C SER A 983 46.93 -12.96 -10.06
N ALA A 984 47.25 -11.73 -10.48
CA ALA A 984 48.46 -11.02 -10.11
C ALA A 984 48.19 -9.72 -9.35
N ILE A 985 49.10 -9.40 -8.44
CA ILE A 985 49.14 -8.12 -7.75
C ILE A 985 50.41 -7.41 -8.17
N GLN A 986 50.28 -6.13 -8.53
CA GLN A 986 51.41 -5.29 -8.91
C GLN A 986 51.71 -4.30 -7.79
N VAL A 987 52.95 -4.32 -7.32
CA VAL A 987 53.50 -3.32 -6.39
C VAL A 987 54.45 -2.44 -7.18
N TRP A 988 54.10 -1.17 -7.31
CA TRP A 988 54.79 -0.19 -8.12
C TRP A 988 55.31 0.96 -7.27
N ASN A 989 56.63 1.09 -7.16
CA ASN A 989 57.23 2.31 -6.63
C ASN A 989 57.35 3.33 -7.77
N TRP A 990 56.45 4.30 -7.77
CA TRP A 990 56.30 5.22 -8.90
C TRP A 990 57.38 6.31 -8.96
N GLN A 991 58.02 6.62 -7.84
CA GLN A 991 59.17 7.55 -7.82
C GLN A 991 60.45 6.91 -8.35
N LEU A 992 60.67 5.63 -8.05
CA LEU A 992 61.87 4.88 -8.45
C LEU A 992 61.70 4.11 -9.76
N GLU A 993 60.48 4.05 -10.31
CA GLU A 993 60.07 3.17 -11.42
C GLU A 993 60.39 1.68 -11.18
N GLU A 994 60.45 1.25 -9.92
CA GLU A 994 60.68 -0.15 -9.54
C GLU A 994 59.35 -0.91 -9.42
N TYR A 995 59.34 -2.17 -9.88
CA TYR A 995 58.15 -3.02 -9.87
C TYR A 995 58.45 -4.36 -9.22
N VAL A 996 57.52 -4.79 -8.37
CA VAL A 996 57.48 -6.14 -7.84
C VAL A 996 56.17 -6.78 -8.29
N PHE A 997 56.29 -7.83 -9.10
CA PHE A 997 55.15 -8.60 -9.59
C PHE A 997 54.90 -9.78 -8.65
N LEU A 998 53.72 -9.81 -8.04
CA LEU A 998 53.29 -10.88 -7.16
C LEU A 998 52.35 -11.79 -7.98
N GLN A 999 52.83 -12.96 -8.39
CA GLN A 999 51.95 -13.96 -9.00
C GLN A 999 51.15 -14.63 -7.89
N ALA A 1000 50.01 -14.03 -7.58
CA ALA A 1000 49.43 -14.11 -6.26
C ALA A 1000 48.65 -15.41 -6.06
N HIS A 1001 47.72 -15.73 -6.97
CA HIS A 1001 46.74 -16.80 -6.78
C HIS A 1001 46.54 -17.64 -8.06
N GLN A 1002 45.76 -18.73 -7.98
CA GLN A 1002 45.42 -19.54 -9.18
C GLN A 1002 44.24 -18.97 -9.94
N GLU A 1003 43.26 -18.44 -9.21
CA GLU A 1003 42.14 -17.68 -9.77
C GLU A 1003 42.37 -16.17 -9.56
N THR A 1004 41.36 -15.37 -9.89
CA THR A 1004 41.43 -13.90 -9.81
C THR A 1004 41.56 -13.46 -8.35
N VAL A 1005 42.33 -12.39 -8.14
CA VAL A 1005 42.50 -11.83 -6.80
C VAL A 1005 41.23 -11.08 -6.43
N LYS A 1006 40.62 -11.43 -5.30
CA LYS A 1006 39.36 -10.82 -4.88
C LYS A 1006 39.59 -9.44 -4.29
N ASP A 1007 40.54 -9.33 -3.36
CA ASP A 1007 40.95 -8.06 -2.73
C ASP A 1007 42.27 -8.26 -1.95
N PHE A 1008 42.87 -7.17 -1.46
CA PHE A 1008 44.07 -7.19 -0.63
C PHE A 1008 44.07 -6.06 0.41
N ARG A 1009 44.86 -6.20 1.47
CA ARG A 1009 45.04 -5.18 2.50
C ARG A 1009 46.47 -5.12 3.03
N LEU A 1010 46.97 -3.91 3.27
CA LEU A 1010 48.28 -3.68 3.87
C LEU A 1010 48.25 -3.93 5.40
N LEU A 1011 49.17 -4.76 5.92
CA LEU A 1011 49.30 -5.09 7.35
C LEU A 1011 50.22 -4.11 8.09
N LYS A 1012 51.40 -3.88 7.51
CA LYS A 1012 52.45 -2.94 7.92
C LYS A 1012 53.14 -2.47 6.64
N ASN A 1013 53.93 -1.40 6.66
CA ASN A 1013 54.57 -0.83 5.47
C ASN A 1013 55.35 -1.84 4.59
N SER A 1014 55.69 -3.04 5.09
CA SER A 1014 56.39 -4.08 4.32
C SER A 1014 55.59 -5.36 4.02
N ARG A 1015 54.41 -5.57 4.63
CA ARG A 1015 53.63 -6.82 4.51
C ARG A 1015 52.23 -6.59 3.97
N LEU A 1016 51.83 -7.43 3.02
CA LEU A 1016 50.53 -7.38 2.34
C LEU A 1016 49.76 -8.68 2.53
N LEU A 1017 48.48 -8.60 2.87
CA LEU A 1017 47.56 -9.73 2.93
C LEU A 1017 46.71 -9.73 1.64
N SER A 1018 46.64 -10.85 0.93
CA SER A 1018 45.79 -11.00 -0.25
C SER A 1018 44.90 -12.23 -0.14
N TRP A 1019 43.72 -12.19 -0.77
CA TRP A 1019 42.82 -13.34 -0.83
C TRP A 1019 42.11 -13.44 -2.19
N SER A 1020 41.71 -14.66 -2.55
CA SER A 1020 41.21 -15.00 -3.89
C SER A 1020 39.97 -15.88 -3.86
N PHE A 1021 39.32 -15.98 -5.03
CA PHE A 1021 38.23 -16.90 -5.30
C PHE A 1021 38.64 -18.38 -5.18
N ASP A 1022 39.94 -18.68 -5.22
CA ASP A 1022 40.51 -20.03 -5.06
C ASP A 1022 40.47 -20.58 -3.61
N GLY A 1023 39.96 -19.82 -2.64
CA GLY A 1023 39.85 -20.26 -1.25
C GLY A 1023 41.08 -19.97 -0.37
N THR A 1024 42.12 -19.33 -0.93
CA THR A 1024 43.39 -19.10 -0.26
C THR A 1024 43.59 -17.65 0.21
N VAL A 1025 44.34 -17.50 1.30
CA VAL A 1025 44.79 -16.22 1.86
C VAL A 1025 46.31 -16.25 1.98
N LYS A 1026 47.01 -15.26 1.44
CA LYS A 1026 48.48 -15.22 1.38
C LYS A 1026 49.03 -13.96 2.01
N VAL A 1027 50.16 -14.10 2.70
CA VAL A 1027 50.92 -12.97 3.29
C VAL A 1027 52.21 -12.79 2.49
N TRP A 1028 52.40 -11.58 1.97
CA TRP A 1028 53.48 -11.20 1.09
C TRP A 1028 54.39 -10.18 1.73
N ASN A 1029 55.66 -10.22 1.34
CA ASN A 1029 56.58 -9.14 1.59
C ASN A 1029 56.71 -8.27 0.33
N ILE A 1030 56.27 -7.02 0.40
CA ILE A 1030 56.13 -6.16 -0.79
C ILE A 1030 57.47 -5.76 -1.42
N ILE A 1031 58.55 -5.75 -0.63
CA ILE A 1031 59.90 -5.36 -1.09
C ILE A 1031 60.56 -6.52 -1.83
N THR A 1032 60.42 -7.73 -1.30
CA THR A 1032 61.10 -8.92 -1.85
C THR A 1032 60.25 -9.69 -2.85
N GLY A 1033 58.94 -9.45 -2.87
CA GLY A 1033 57.99 -10.17 -3.71
C GLY A 1033 57.74 -11.62 -3.31
N LYS A 1034 58.17 -12.04 -2.12
CA LYS A 1034 58.06 -13.42 -1.64
C LYS A 1034 56.83 -13.63 -0.78
N ILE A 1035 56.27 -14.83 -0.88
CA ILE A 1035 55.23 -15.35 0.03
C ILE A 1035 55.90 -15.69 1.36
N GLU A 1036 55.45 -15.05 2.45
CA GLU A 1036 55.86 -15.41 3.81
C GLU A 1036 55.02 -16.56 4.35
N LYS A 1037 53.70 -16.52 4.13
CA LYS A 1037 52.73 -17.53 4.59
C LYS A 1037 51.61 -17.74 3.57
N ASP A 1038 51.13 -18.98 3.51
CA ASP A 1038 50.06 -19.43 2.60
C ASP A 1038 49.02 -20.21 3.41
N PHE A 1039 47.80 -19.69 3.47
CA PHE A 1039 46.69 -20.26 4.23
C PHE A 1039 45.60 -20.74 3.29
N VAL A 1040 45.32 -22.05 3.31
CA VAL A 1040 44.17 -22.62 2.60
C VAL A 1040 42.99 -22.59 3.56
N CYS A 1041 42.23 -21.49 3.52
CA CYS A 1041 41.22 -21.20 4.52
C CYS A 1041 39.92 -21.97 4.27
N HIS A 1042 39.46 -21.99 3.01
CA HIS A 1042 38.16 -22.51 2.62
C HIS A 1042 38.25 -23.33 1.33
N GLN A 1043 37.24 -24.19 1.10
CA GLN A 1043 37.12 -24.95 -0.16
C GLN A 1043 36.42 -24.14 -1.26
N GLY A 1044 35.70 -23.08 -0.88
CA GLY A 1044 35.06 -22.14 -1.79
C GLY A 1044 35.68 -20.75 -1.69
N THR A 1045 35.14 -19.82 -2.47
CA THR A 1045 35.57 -18.42 -2.53
C THR A 1045 35.69 -17.76 -1.16
N VAL A 1046 36.81 -17.08 -0.92
CA VAL A 1046 36.99 -16.17 0.22
C VAL A 1046 36.38 -14.82 -0.14
N LEU A 1047 35.29 -14.46 0.53
CA LEU A 1047 34.51 -13.25 0.23
C LEU A 1047 35.06 -12.02 0.94
N SER A 1048 35.66 -12.13 2.12
CA SER A 1048 36.32 -11.01 2.80
C SER A 1048 37.29 -11.53 3.86
N CYS A 1049 38.31 -10.74 4.16
CA CYS A 1049 39.20 -10.95 5.29
C CYS A 1049 39.33 -9.65 6.08
N ASP A 1050 39.38 -9.77 7.40
CA ASP A 1050 39.64 -8.64 8.29
C ASP A 1050 40.77 -8.99 9.28
N ILE A 1051 41.40 -7.97 9.84
CA ILE A 1051 42.61 -8.13 10.65
C ILE A 1051 42.34 -7.51 12.02
N SER A 1052 42.80 -8.17 13.08
CA SER A 1052 42.73 -7.60 14.43
C SER A 1052 43.62 -6.36 14.54
N HIS A 1053 43.25 -5.39 15.37
CA HIS A 1053 43.97 -4.11 15.50
C HIS A 1053 45.38 -4.29 16.07
N ASP A 1054 45.62 -5.36 16.83
CA ASP A 1054 46.95 -5.76 17.29
C ASP A 1054 47.82 -6.40 16.20
N ALA A 1055 47.27 -6.64 15.00
CA ALA A 1055 47.85 -7.32 13.86
C ALA A 1055 48.39 -8.74 14.17
N THR A 1056 47.82 -9.42 15.18
CA THR A 1056 48.21 -10.79 15.59
C THR A 1056 47.33 -11.87 14.97
N LYS A 1057 46.07 -11.55 14.68
CA LYS A 1057 45.04 -12.45 14.15
C LYS A 1057 44.40 -11.88 12.89
N PHE A 1058 43.77 -12.76 12.13
CA PHE A 1058 42.92 -12.37 11.00
C PHE A 1058 41.70 -13.29 10.91
N SER A 1059 40.62 -12.79 10.32
CA SER A 1059 39.42 -13.56 10.01
C SER A 1059 39.33 -13.80 8.51
N SER A 1060 38.77 -14.95 8.13
CA SER A 1060 38.38 -15.24 6.75
C SER A 1060 36.90 -15.57 6.71
N THR A 1061 36.21 -15.05 5.70
CA THR A 1061 34.79 -15.32 5.44
C THR A 1061 34.60 -15.93 4.06
N SER A 1062 33.65 -16.84 3.92
CA SER A 1062 33.50 -17.61 2.69
C SER A 1062 32.05 -17.87 2.29
N ALA A 1063 31.88 -18.15 0.99
CA ALA A 1063 30.65 -18.67 0.41
C ALA A 1063 30.27 -20.08 0.93
N ASP A 1064 31.18 -20.77 1.63
CA ASP A 1064 30.89 -22.06 2.29
C ASP A 1064 30.03 -21.92 3.56
N LYS A 1065 29.53 -20.71 3.85
CA LYS A 1065 28.69 -20.34 5.01
C LYS A 1065 29.41 -20.31 6.35
N THR A 1066 30.75 -20.32 6.34
CA THR A 1066 31.55 -20.27 7.57
C THR A 1066 32.44 -19.04 7.62
N ALA A 1067 32.78 -18.63 8.85
CA ALA A 1067 33.87 -17.70 9.12
C ALA A 1067 34.93 -18.41 9.97
N LYS A 1068 36.21 -18.15 9.72
CA LYS A 1068 37.32 -18.76 10.47
C LYS A 1068 38.24 -17.68 11.03
N ILE A 1069 38.71 -17.89 12.25
CA ILE A 1069 39.69 -17.02 12.91
C ILE A 1069 41.05 -17.71 12.90
N TRP A 1070 42.08 -16.96 12.54
CA TRP A 1070 43.45 -17.44 12.38
C TRP A 1070 44.41 -16.61 13.20
N SER A 1071 45.49 -17.23 13.66
CA SER A 1071 46.69 -16.52 14.10
C SER A 1071 47.70 -16.56 12.96
N PHE A 1072 48.48 -15.49 12.76
CA PHE A 1072 49.54 -15.55 11.77
C PHE A 1072 50.54 -16.66 12.06
N ASP A 1073 50.74 -17.08 13.32
CA ASP A 1073 51.78 -18.04 13.71
C ASP A 1073 51.45 -19.49 13.35
N LEU A 1074 50.16 -19.84 13.28
CA LEU A 1074 49.68 -21.19 13.06
C LEU A 1074 49.05 -21.31 11.66
N LEU A 1075 49.37 -22.38 10.93
CA LEU A 1075 48.76 -22.67 9.63
C LEU A 1075 47.35 -23.30 9.73
N LEU A 1076 46.88 -23.57 10.95
CA LEU A 1076 45.55 -24.11 11.24
C LEU A 1076 44.66 -23.00 11.83
N PRO A 1077 43.34 -23.05 11.59
CA PRO A 1077 42.43 -22.06 12.16
C PRO A 1077 42.38 -22.23 13.68
N LEU A 1078 42.33 -21.11 14.40
CA LEU A 1078 42.11 -21.12 15.86
C LEU A 1078 40.70 -21.62 16.15
N HIS A 1079 39.71 -21.03 15.47
CA HIS A 1079 38.29 -21.29 15.65
C HIS A 1079 37.56 -21.30 14.32
N GLU A 1080 36.61 -22.21 14.17
CA GLU A 1080 35.69 -22.29 13.04
C GLU A 1080 34.28 -21.90 13.49
N LEU A 1081 33.80 -20.75 13.02
CA LEU A 1081 32.53 -20.16 13.39
C LEU A 1081 31.45 -20.68 12.44
N ARG A 1082 30.65 -21.63 12.92
CA ARG A 1082 29.56 -22.25 12.18
C ARG A 1082 28.21 -21.75 12.66
N GLY A 1083 27.30 -21.54 11.70
CA GLY A 1083 25.89 -21.42 11.99
C GLY A 1083 25.12 -20.43 11.10
N HIS A 1084 25.79 -19.62 10.29
CA HIS A 1084 25.13 -18.80 9.27
C HIS A 1084 24.40 -19.69 8.26
N ASN A 1085 23.19 -19.28 7.88
CA ASN A 1085 22.38 -20.02 6.90
C ASN A 1085 22.71 -19.60 5.46
N GLY A 1086 23.16 -18.35 5.27
CA GLY A 1086 23.64 -17.78 4.02
C GLY A 1086 25.16 -17.78 3.89
N CYS A 1087 25.66 -17.24 2.79
CA CYS A 1087 27.09 -17.00 2.56
C CYS A 1087 27.57 -15.87 3.48
N VAL A 1088 28.74 -16.00 4.11
CA VAL A 1088 29.29 -14.94 4.97
C VAL A 1088 30.07 -13.96 4.10
N ARG A 1089 29.58 -12.72 3.98
CA ARG A 1089 30.12 -11.70 3.07
C ARG A 1089 31.22 -10.88 3.68
N CYS A 1090 31.06 -10.51 4.95
CA CYS A 1090 31.93 -9.57 5.64
C CYS A 1090 32.14 -9.98 7.09
N SER A 1091 33.26 -9.52 7.64
CA SER A 1091 33.58 -9.62 9.05
C SER A 1091 34.35 -8.40 9.50
N ALA A 1092 34.16 -7.99 10.75
CA ALA A 1092 34.90 -6.90 11.37
C ALA A 1092 35.36 -7.29 12.77
N PHE A 1093 36.61 -6.99 13.14
CA PHE A 1093 37.09 -7.07 14.52
C PHE A 1093 36.76 -5.79 15.30
N SER A 1094 36.45 -5.95 16.58
CA SER A 1094 36.41 -4.82 17.50
C SER A 1094 37.80 -4.20 17.70
N VAL A 1095 37.85 -2.94 18.12
CA VAL A 1095 39.10 -2.19 18.33
C VAL A 1095 39.98 -2.84 19.40
N ASP A 1096 39.36 -3.37 20.46
CA ASP A 1096 40.05 -4.15 21.50
C ASP A 1096 40.38 -5.59 21.07
N SER A 1097 39.97 -6.00 19.86
CA SER A 1097 40.18 -7.33 19.27
C SER A 1097 39.59 -8.50 20.07
N THR A 1098 38.61 -8.21 20.95
CA THR A 1098 37.94 -9.23 21.77
C THR A 1098 36.72 -9.83 21.08
N LEU A 1099 36.08 -9.07 20.19
CA LEU A 1099 34.85 -9.43 19.49
C LEU A 1099 35.08 -9.48 17.98
N LEU A 1100 34.30 -10.34 17.30
CA LEU A 1100 34.21 -10.41 15.85
C LEU A 1100 32.75 -10.34 15.44
N ALA A 1101 32.40 -9.37 14.60
CA ALA A 1101 31.11 -9.32 13.93
C ALA A 1101 31.20 -9.99 12.55
N THR A 1102 30.15 -10.71 12.14
CA THR A 1102 30.06 -11.37 10.83
C THR A 1102 28.67 -11.13 10.24
N GLY A 1103 28.62 -10.82 8.94
CA GLY A 1103 27.39 -10.54 8.19
C GLY A 1103 27.19 -11.50 7.02
N ASP A 1104 25.94 -11.88 6.75
CA ASP A 1104 25.60 -12.86 5.70
C ASP A 1104 24.73 -12.30 4.56
N ASP A 1105 24.53 -13.12 3.52
CA ASP A 1105 23.65 -12.85 2.37
C ASP A 1105 22.17 -12.74 2.75
N ASN A 1106 21.75 -13.27 3.89
CA ASN A 1106 20.37 -13.15 4.33
C ASN A 1106 20.15 -11.89 5.17
N GLY A 1107 21.16 -11.09 5.48
CA GLY A 1107 20.98 -9.93 6.37
C GLY A 1107 21.21 -10.24 7.86
N GLU A 1108 21.67 -11.44 8.18
CA GLU A 1108 21.96 -11.91 9.54
C GLU A 1108 23.32 -11.40 10.00
N ILE A 1109 23.36 -10.84 11.22
CA ILE A 1109 24.58 -10.33 11.84
C ILE A 1109 24.80 -11.05 13.17
N ARG A 1110 25.98 -11.64 13.32
CA ARG A 1110 26.39 -12.40 14.51
C ARG A 1110 27.64 -11.83 15.14
N ILE A 1111 27.62 -11.76 16.47
CA ILE A 1111 28.74 -11.30 17.30
C ILE A 1111 29.37 -12.50 18.01
N TRP A 1112 30.66 -12.68 17.82
CA TRP A 1112 31.44 -13.80 18.31
C TRP A 1112 32.51 -13.33 19.29
N ASN A 1113 32.81 -14.16 20.27
CA ASN A 1113 33.98 -13.98 21.12
C ASN A 1113 35.23 -14.56 20.42
N VAL A 1114 36.26 -13.73 20.23
CA VAL A 1114 37.50 -14.11 19.53
C VAL A 1114 38.36 -15.10 20.33
N SER A 1115 38.25 -15.11 21.66
CA SER A 1115 39.05 -15.97 22.53
C SER A 1115 38.58 -17.43 22.50
N ASN A 1116 37.26 -17.64 22.58
CA ASN A 1116 36.66 -18.97 22.71
C ASN A 1116 35.98 -19.46 21.41
N GLY A 1117 35.71 -18.56 20.45
CA GLY A 1117 34.96 -18.88 19.24
C GLY A 1117 33.46 -19.07 19.46
N GLU A 1118 32.94 -18.69 20.63
CA GLU A 1118 31.52 -18.84 20.98
C GLU A 1118 30.67 -17.68 20.44
N LEU A 1119 29.42 -17.98 20.08
CA LEU A 1119 28.43 -16.99 19.69
C LEU A 1119 27.92 -16.27 20.94
N LEU A 1120 28.02 -14.94 20.96
CA LEU A 1120 27.53 -14.12 22.07
C LEU A 1120 26.09 -13.67 21.80
N HIS A 1121 25.90 -12.96 20.68
CA HIS A 1121 24.62 -12.34 20.34
C HIS A 1121 24.29 -12.51 18.86
N LEU A 1122 22.98 -12.61 18.60
CA LEU A 1122 22.38 -12.58 17.29
C LEU A 1122 21.62 -11.26 17.15
N CYS A 1123 22.14 -10.33 16.34
CA CYS A 1123 21.58 -8.98 16.24
C CYS A 1123 20.40 -8.92 15.27
N ALA A 1124 20.47 -9.65 14.15
CA ALA A 1124 19.45 -9.62 13.11
C ALA A 1124 18.86 -11.02 12.86
N PRO A 1125 17.97 -11.54 13.73
CA PRO A 1125 17.21 -12.74 13.41
C PRO A 1125 16.28 -12.49 12.22
N LEU A 1126 15.94 -13.56 11.49
CA LEU A 1126 14.84 -13.55 10.54
C LEU A 1126 13.55 -13.22 11.30
N SER A 1127 12.74 -12.29 10.78
CA SER A 1127 11.39 -12.06 11.29
C SER A 1127 10.58 -13.36 11.20
N GLU A 1128 9.53 -13.51 12.02
CA GLU A 1128 8.57 -14.63 11.91
C GLU A 1128 7.96 -14.71 10.49
N GLU A 1129 7.95 -13.60 9.75
CA GLU A 1129 7.53 -13.49 8.34
C GLU A 1129 8.56 -14.05 7.33
N GLY A 1130 9.71 -14.57 7.78
CA GLY A 1130 10.76 -15.13 6.92
C GLY A 1130 11.58 -14.08 6.15
N ALA A 1131 11.27 -12.79 6.31
CA ALA A 1131 12.04 -11.67 5.76
C ALA A 1131 13.07 -11.15 6.78
N ALA A 1132 14.26 -10.82 6.29
CA ALA A 1132 15.35 -10.36 7.14
C ALA A 1132 15.19 -8.91 7.59
N THR A 1133 15.51 -8.65 8.86
CA THR A 1133 15.41 -7.33 9.51
C THR A 1133 16.50 -6.32 9.08
N HIS A 1134 17.37 -6.69 8.14
CA HIS A 1134 18.42 -5.84 7.55
C HIS A 1134 18.28 -5.64 6.02
N GLY A 1135 17.19 -6.13 5.42
CA GLY A 1135 16.87 -5.90 4.00
C GLY A 1135 17.96 -6.37 3.03
N GLY A 1136 18.08 -7.68 2.78
CA GLY A 1136 19.05 -8.21 1.83
C GLY A 1136 20.47 -8.34 2.39
N TRP A 1137 21.48 -8.24 1.52
CA TRP A 1137 22.87 -8.65 1.80
C TRP A 1137 23.57 -7.68 2.75
N VAL A 1138 24.22 -8.18 3.82
CA VAL A 1138 25.16 -7.35 4.59
C VAL A 1138 26.49 -7.30 3.85
N THR A 1139 26.90 -6.11 3.46
CA THR A 1139 28.12 -5.91 2.65
C THR A 1139 29.30 -5.48 3.49
N ASP A 1140 29.07 -4.71 4.55
CA ASP A 1140 30.14 -4.15 5.37
C ASP A 1140 29.73 -3.95 6.84
N LEU A 1141 30.72 -3.96 7.74
CA LEU A 1141 30.55 -3.87 9.19
C LEU A 1141 31.66 -3.01 9.79
N CYS A 1142 31.34 -2.15 10.75
CA CYS A 1142 32.36 -1.37 11.47
C CYS A 1142 32.00 -1.17 12.94
N PHE A 1143 32.96 -1.38 13.84
CA PHE A 1143 32.80 -1.12 15.27
C PHE A 1143 33.06 0.35 15.61
N SER A 1144 32.43 0.80 16.68
CA SER A 1144 32.77 2.07 17.33
C SER A 1144 34.11 2.00 18.06
N PRO A 1145 34.80 3.14 18.24
CA PRO A 1145 36.06 3.21 19.00
C PRO A 1145 35.95 2.69 20.43
N ASP A 1146 34.77 2.81 21.05
CA ASP A 1146 34.50 2.32 22.40
C ASP A 1146 34.08 0.83 22.44
N GLY A 1147 33.91 0.19 21.27
CA GLY A 1147 33.51 -1.21 21.12
C GLY A 1147 32.06 -1.52 21.49
N LYS A 1148 31.26 -0.52 21.87
CA LYS A 1148 29.88 -0.73 22.34
C LYS A 1148 28.84 -0.71 21.23
N MET A 1149 29.12 -0.03 20.13
CA MET A 1149 28.23 0.07 18.98
C MET A 1149 28.84 -0.61 17.76
N LEU A 1150 27.98 -1.20 16.94
CA LEU A 1150 28.34 -1.77 15.65
C LEU A 1150 27.45 -1.15 14.57
N ILE A 1151 28.07 -0.73 13.47
CA ILE A 1151 27.38 -0.26 12.28
C ILE A 1151 27.42 -1.35 11.23
N SER A 1152 26.29 -1.55 10.56
CA SER A 1152 26.17 -2.44 9.42
C SER A 1152 25.59 -1.73 8.21
N ALA A 1153 26.12 -2.09 7.04
CA ALA A 1153 25.63 -1.65 5.75
C ALA A 1153 25.12 -2.85 4.94
N GLY A 1154 23.95 -2.68 4.33
CA GLY A 1154 23.35 -3.68 3.44
C GLY A 1154 22.26 -3.03 2.60
N GLY A 1155 21.00 -3.44 2.81
CA GLY A 1155 19.79 -2.76 2.30
C GLY A 1155 19.71 -1.27 2.67
N TYR A 1156 20.16 -0.98 3.88
CA TYR A 1156 20.18 0.33 4.53
C TYR A 1156 21.27 0.28 5.61
N ILE A 1157 21.45 1.37 6.34
CA ILE A 1157 22.44 1.47 7.42
C ILE A 1157 21.76 1.27 8.77
N LYS A 1158 22.33 0.43 9.63
CA LYS A 1158 21.79 0.15 10.96
C LYS A 1158 22.88 0.19 12.02
N TRP A 1159 22.54 0.76 13.17
CA TRP A 1159 23.38 0.83 14.35
C TRP A 1159 22.87 -0.17 15.38
N TRP A 1160 23.77 -0.94 15.95
CA TRP A 1160 23.50 -2.00 16.89
C TRP A 1160 24.22 -1.75 18.21
N ASN A 1161 23.56 -2.07 19.31
CA ASN A 1161 24.22 -2.20 20.59
C ASN A 1161 24.83 -3.60 20.70
N VAL A 1162 26.15 -3.66 20.90
CA VAL A 1162 26.92 -4.91 20.90
C VAL A 1162 26.60 -5.78 22.12
N VAL A 1163 26.15 -5.18 23.23
CA VAL A 1163 25.88 -5.88 24.49
C VAL A 1163 24.47 -6.48 24.52
N THR A 1164 23.47 -5.78 23.99
CA THR A 1164 22.08 -6.27 23.98
C THR A 1164 21.73 -7.01 22.69
N GLY A 1165 22.44 -6.70 21.59
CA GLY A 1165 22.10 -7.16 20.25
C GLY A 1165 20.94 -6.38 19.61
N GLU A 1166 20.40 -5.37 20.29
CA GLU A 1166 19.27 -4.57 19.80
C GLU A 1166 19.73 -3.45 18.87
N SER A 1167 18.83 -3.02 17.99
CA SER A 1167 19.10 -1.90 17.08
C SER A 1167 18.86 -0.56 17.75
N SER A 1168 19.85 0.32 17.70
CA SER A 1168 19.77 1.67 18.26
C SER A 1168 19.17 2.68 17.28
N GLN A 1169 19.50 2.58 16.00
CA GLN A 1169 18.98 3.50 14.97
C GLN A 1169 19.03 2.83 13.59
N THR A 1170 18.11 3.22 12.70
CA THR A 1170 18.08 2.81 11.29
C THR A 1170 18.05 4.03 10.39
N PHE A 1171 18.90 4.05 9.37
CA PHE A 1171 18.91 5.07 8.33
C PHE A 1171 18.63 4.41 6.97
N TYR A 1172 17.48 4.75 6.39
CA TYR A 1172 17.06 4.23 5.08
C TYR A 1172 17.65 5.08 3.97
N THR A 1173 18.41 4.43 3.08
CA THR A 1173 18.88 5.03 1.83
C THR A 1173 17.81 4.92 0.75
N ASN A 1174 17.84 5.78 -0.26
CA ASN A 1174 16.87 5.73 -1.37
C ASN A 1174 17.09 4.49 -2.24
N GLY A 1175 18.35 4.13 -2.47
CA GLY A 1175 18.75 2.86 -3.06
C GLY A 1175 18.88 1.72 -2.03
N THR A 1176 18.96 0.50 -2.54
CA THR A 1176 18.97 -0.74 -1.73
C THR A 1176 20.34 -1.37 -1.58
N ASN A 1177 21.24 -1.26 -2.56
CA ASN A 1177 22.52 -1.96 -2.49
C ASN A 1177 23.63 -0.97 -2.12
N LEU A 1178 24.09 -1.04 -0.87
CA LEU A 1178 25.28 -0.34 -0.38
C LEU A 1178 26.51 -1.24 -0.50
N LYS A 1179 27.65 -0.71 -0.94
CA LYS A 1179 28.87 -1.52 -1.17
C LYS A 1179 29.85 -1.52 0.01
N LYS A 1180 30.21 -0.34 0.52
CA LYS A 1180 31.12 -0.12 1.66
C LYS A 1180 30.65 1.09 2.46
N ILE A 1181 30.93 1.11 3.75
CA ILE A 1181 30.66 2.26 4.62
C ILE A 1181 31.96 2.81 5.20
N HIS A 1182 32.24 4.08 4.95
CA HIS A 1182 33.42 4.75 5.48
C HIS A 1182 33.01 5.51 6.74
N VAL A 1183 33.65 5.18 7.87
CA VAL A 1183 33.40 5.84 9.15
C VAL A 1183 34.60 6.71 9.54
N SER A 1184 34.32 7.87 10.15
CA SER A 1184 35.36 8.74 10.66
C SER A 1184 35.99 8.16 11.95
N PRO A 1185 37.25 8.53 12.27
CA PRO A 1185 37.93 8.04 13.48
C PRO A 1185 37.24 8.44 14.80
N ASP A 1186 36.54 9.58 14.82
CA ASP A 1186 35.76 10.04 15.96
C ASP A 1186 34.35 9.42 16.03
N PHE A 1187 33.99 8.60 15.04
CA PHE A 1187 32.70 7.91 14.93
C PHE A 1187 31.50 8.84 14.90
N LYS A 1188 31.67 10.06 14.36
CA LYS A 1188 30.59 11.05 14.21
C LYS A 1188 30.14 11.23 12.77
N THR A 1189 30.99 10.97 11.80
CA THR A 1189 30.74 11.21 10.37
C THR A 1189 30.81 9.90 9.60
N TYR A 1190 29.85 9.69 8.70
CA TYR A 1190 29.72 8.48 7.89
C TYR A 1190 29.55 8.85 6.43
N VAL A 1191 30.22 8.12 5.54
CA VAL A 1191 30.12 8.31 4.10
C VAL A 1191 29.80 6.99 3.41
N THR A 1192 28.78 7.00 2.57
CA THR A 1192 28.40 5.86 1.75
C THR A 1192 27.77 6.29 0.43
N VAL A 1193 27.62 5.36 -0.50
CA VAL A 1193 26.97 5.56 -1.79
C VAL A 1193 26.04 4.38 -2.09
N ASP A 1194 24.86 4.66 -2.64
CA ASP A 1194 23.90 3.63 -3.03
C ASP A 1194 24.03 3.21 -4.50
N ASN A 1195 23.20 2.26 -4.93
CA ASN A 1195 23.11 1.84 -6.33
C ASN A 1195 22.47 2.87 -7.26
N LEU A 1196 21.86 3.92 -6.73
CA LEU A 1196 21.39 5.07 -7.51
C LEU A 1196 22.52 6.08 -7.77
N GLY A 1197 23.69 5.89 -7.15
CA GLY A 1197 24.84 6.78 -7.27
C GLY A 1197 24.72 8.04 -6.41
N ILE A 1198 23.88 8.00 -5.38
CA ILE A 1198 23.67 9.11 -4.45
C ILE A 1198 24.70 9.02 -3.34
N LEU A 1199 25.49 10.09 -3.19
CA LEU A 1199 26.44 10.23 -2.08
C LEU A 1199 25.71 10.61 -0.79
N TYR A 1200 25.89 9.83 0.26
CA TYR A 1200 25.39 10.12 1.59
C TYR A 1200 26.54 10.49 2.51
N ILE A 1201 26.57 11.75 2.97
CA ILE A 1201 27.46 12.22 4.03
C ILE A 1201 26.60 12.51 5.26
N LEU A 1202 26.66 11.61 6.23
CA LEU A 1202 25.88 11.66 7.46
C LEU A 1202 26.75 12.14 8.60
N GLN A 1203 26.24 13.08 9.40
CA GLN A 1203 26.89 13.54 10.61
C GLN A 1203 25.95 13.34 11.80
N THR A 1204 26.50 12.90 12.92
CA THR A 1204 25.75 12.73 14.17
C THR A 1204 25.29 14.08 14.67
N LEU A 1205 23.98 14.21 14.92
CA LEU A 1205 23.38 15.43 15.43
C LEU A 1205 23.66 15.56 16.93
N GLU A 1206 24.22 16.71 17.33
CA GLU A 1206 24.46 17.10 18.72
C GLU A 1206 23.32 17.94 19.29
#